data_AF-A0A9E9C7U8-F1
#
_entry.id   AF-A0A9E9C7U8-F1
#
_cell.length_a   1.000
_cell.length_b   1.000
_cell.length_c   1.000
_cell.angle_alpha   90.00
_cell.angle_beta   90.00
_cell.angle_gamma   90.00
#
_symmetry.space_group_name_H-M   'P 1'
#
loop_
_entity.id
_entity.type
_entity.pdbx_description
1 polymer ?
#
loop_
_entity_poly.entity_id
_entity_poly.type
_entity_poly.pdbx_seq_one_letter_code
_entity_poly.pdbx_strand_id
1 'polypeptide(L)'
;MAVKRRHFLMFLGAGAGSIALQPFMKNGNGQLFSPSVQGETASAQAGGLFFRPIRGPMPLLNDGMDQSKQLSDYSQFVVQDDVVLPEGYTYQVIVSWGDPIGENDHFGYNNDYVTFIETASNEGYLVVNHEYISAKSWKQAYQQVIGKSLPFDEVLAAIQATPDGEIDAFSLPDGDPLKAQIYEISKAAQYDAGLSVLSIRKKADGTWERTNAATDRRITGISGLEDGNYLKVTGPAAVIFRKTSGQGYLDGLGDKIIGTHQNCAGGTTPWGTVFSAEENFQGEVAEPVYADGTSFPPSAKPFNWVWEEGEIEDIAGQGNVLGYAGNKYGWAVEVDPANANDYGTKHTWLGRYRHEAFAFRAEQGKPLAVYSACDRRSGHLYKFVSSGAVSNPTDKANSRLLQDGMLYGAKFNPDGTGQWIALTLDTPVNPDLPSAHVGGIITLPNPDRTAGGSIKVEDDAAIAAYKQQFRTLGDLYVGSDEEKQGAILIDAHFAANAAGVTCGARPEDTDVSDDGTLIIAYTSGSPSGSDGGPNASIFAGPNGETPYEHGWIMKLIDDNGDPAAMTFTWEIFATGGEPAEGGLGFSNPDNLMFDAKGNVWMVTDMSTDKHNKAIPSRTKEDGSAVSQSDLRGLFGNNSVWYLPTSGPNAGEAYLFAYGPMDCEICGPFLSADEKTLFLAPQHPGEYNGIRQNMASETREFAMRTTDGQEFIQTREVPIGSNWPGKGVNDPAKPSVIAVRRLDGGSITG
;
A
#
# COMPACT_ATOMS: atom_id res chain seq x y z
N MET A 1 41.24 -28.79 -40.16
CA MET A 1 41.95 -30.07 -39.96
C MET A 1 41.24 -30.80 -38.82
N ALA A 2 40.67 -31.97 -39.10
CA ALA A 2 39.90 -32.77 -38.16
C ALA A 2 40.80 -33.67 -37.29
N VAL A 3 40.18 -34.35 -36.31
CA VAL A 3 40.62 -35.56 -35.55
C VAL A 3 41.28 -35.27 -34.20
N LYS A 4 41.07 -36.02 -33.10
CA LYS A 4 40.01 -36.85 -32.48
C LYS A 4 40.62 -37.32 -31.13
N ARG A 5 39.73 -37.63 -30.18
CA ARG A 5 39.82 -38.70 -29.17
C ARG A 5 41.05 -39.62 -29.24
N ARG A 6 41.85 -39.65 -28.16
CA ARG A 6 42.23 -40.84 -27.37
C ARG A 6 43.50 -40.56 -26.55
N HIS A 7 43.39 -40.61 -25.22
CA HIS A 7 44.22 -41.45 -24.36
C HIS A 7 43.49 -41.63 -23.04
N PHE A 8 42.80 -42.76 -23.01
CA PHE A 8 42.07 -43.37 -21.92
C PHE A 8 43.00 -44.44 -21.32
N LEU A 9 43.11 -44.42 -19.99
CA LEU A 9 43.63 -45.46 -19.08
C LEU A 9 45.13 -45.80 -19.05
N MET A 10 45.74 -45.48 -17.92
CA MET A 10 46.48 -46.36 -16.97
C MET A 10 46.99 -45.40 -15.86
N PHE A 11 46.82 -45.60 -14.54
CA PHE A 11 46.74 -46.81 -13.74
C PHE A 11 46.23 -46.47 -12.32
N LEU A 12 45.63 -47.46 -11.68
CA LEU A 12 44.97 -47.51 -10.36
C LEU A 12 45.84 -47.15 -9.14
N GLY A 13 45.17 -46.74 -8.04
CA GLY A 13 45.75 -46.70 -6.70
C GLY A 13 44.79 -46.31 -5.55
N ALA A 14 43.89 -47.23 -5.17
CA ALA A 14 43.24 -47.41 -3.85
C ALA A 14 42.26 -46.34 -3.31
N GLY A 15 40.96 -46.59 -3.55
CA GLY A 15 39.86 -46.18 -2.68
C GLY A 15 39.19 -47.42 -2.06
N ALA A 16 38.67 -47.27 -0.84
CA ALA A 16 37.63 -48.13 -0.26
C ALA A 16 36.73 -47.25 0.62
N GLY A 17 35.47 -47.08 0.18
CA GLY A 17 34.45 -46.25 0.82
C GLY A 17 33.21 -46.22 -0.07
N SER A 18 32.49 -47.33 -0.10
CA SER A 18 31.38 -47.63 -0.99
C SER A 18 30.15 -46.75 -0.74
N ILE A 19 29.73 -45.99 -1.75
CA ILE A 19 28.35 -45.48 -1.86
C ILE A 19 27.53 -46.60 -2.53
N ALA A 20 26.62 -47.20 -1.77
CA ALA A 20 25.64 -48.14 -2.31
C ALA A 20 24.43 -47.34 -2.82
N LEU A 21 24.24 -47.34 -4.14
CA LEU A 21 22.95 -47.07 -4.78
C LEU A 21 22.03 -48.27 -4.49
N GLN A 22 20.84 -48.02 -3.95
CA GLN A 22 19.74 -48.97 -3.99
C GLN A 22 18.44 -48.33 -4.53
N PRO A 23 17.61 -49.13 -5.21
CA PRO A 23 16.55 -48.64 -6.09
C PRO A 23 15.24 -48.35 -5.35
N PHE A 24 14.41 -47.52 -5.98
CA PHE A 24 13.04 -47.21 -5.62
C PHE A 24 12.23 -48.45 -5.21
N MET A 25 11.82 -48.50 -3.94
CA MET A 25 10.66 -49.26 -3.50
C MET A 25 9.55 -48.30 -3.06
N LYS A 26 8.38 -48.43 -3.70
CA LYS A 26 7.13 -47.87 -3.22
C LYS A 26 6.72 -48.60 -1.94
N ASN A 27 6.42 -47.85 -0.88
CA ASN A 27 5.52 -48.30 0.18
C ASN A 27 4.42 -47.28 0.38
N GLY A 28 3.19 -47.78 0.51
CA GLY A 28 1.97 -46.99 0.61
C GLY A 28 1.88 -46.28 1.95
N ASN A 29 2.08 -44.97 1.93
CA ASN A 29 1.36 -43.95 2.68
C ASN A 29 1.89 -42.59 2.19
N GLY A 30 1.09 -41.90 1.38
CA GLY A 30 1.48 -40.67 0.69
C GLY A 30 1.62 -39.49 1.63
N GLN A 31 2.80 -39.28 2.19
CA GLN A 31 3.23 -38.01 2.76
C GLN A 31 4.52 -37.56 2.05
N LEU A 32 4.42 -36.39 1.40
CA LEU A 32 5.56 -35.68 0.82
C LEU A 32 6.35 -35.01 1.95
N PHE A 33 7.62 -35.38 2.10
CA PHE A 33 8.58 -34.65 2.92
C PHE A 33 9.19 -33.52 2.08
N SER A 34 9.05 -32.29 2.56
CA SER A 34 9.83 -31.15 2.06
C SER A 34 11.29 -31.28 2.51
N PRO A 35 12.28 -31.06 1.63
CA PRO A 35 13.67 -30.97 2.06
C PRO A 35 13.86 -29.65 2.81
N SER A 36 14.18 -29.73 4.09
CA SER A 36 14.65 -28.60 4.89
C SER A 36 16.01 -28.13 4.36
N VAL A 37 16.03 -27.01 3.64
CA VAL A 37 17.27 -26.26 3.42
C VAL A 37 17.55 -25.51 4.72
N GLN A 38 18.66 -25.84 5.36
CA GLN A 38 19.15 -25.18 6.56
C GLN A 38 19.47 -23.72 6.24
N GLY A 39 18.69 -22.79 6.78
CA GLY A 39 19.12 -21.40 6.87
C GLY A 39 20.33 -21.31 7.79
N GLU A 40 21.47 -20.88 7.26
CA GLU A 40 22.66 -20.64 8.07
C GLU A 40 22.41 -19.49 9.07
N THR A 41 22.81 -19.76 10.30
CA THR A 41 22.34 -19.11 11.52
C THR A 41 23.13 -17.82 11.85
N ALA A 42 22.48 -16.65 11.89
CA ALA A 42 23.06 -15.39 12.37
C ALA A 42 23.23 -15.40 13.91
N SER A 43 24.46 -15.34 14.40
CA SER A 43 24.82 -15.54 15.82
C SER A 43 24.87 -14.23 16.64
N ALA A 44 23.84 -13.99 17.45
CA ALA A 44 23.86 -13.51 18.83
C ALA A 44 22.40 -13.24 19.24
N GLN A 45 21.92 -13.80 20.36
CA GLN A 45 20.65 -13.37 20.93
C GLN A 45 20.83 -11.90 21.35
N ALA A 46 20.26 -10.96 20.59
CA ALA A 46 20.00 -9.62 21.11
C ALA A 46 19.19 -9.82 22.40
N GLY A 47 19.81 -9.48 23.54
CA GLY A 47 19.23 -9.76 24.85
C GLY A 47 17.81 -9.18 24.93
N GLY A 48 16.83 -10.04 25.22
CA GLY A 48 15.45 -9.61 25.45
C GLY A 48 14.50 -9.65 24.24
N LEU A 49 14.93 -10.04 23.04
CA LEU A 49 13.99 -10.33 21.94
C LEU A 49 13.29 -11.69 22.14
N PHE A 50 11.99 -11.74 21.81
CA PHE A 50 11.16 -12.94 21.91
C PHE A 50 11.18 -13.83 20.65
N PHE A 51 11.91 -13.39 19.62
CA PHE A 51 12.20 -14.14 18.40
C PHE A 51 13.66 -13.90 17.98
N ARG A 52 14.16 -14.74 17.07
CA ARG A 52 15.44 -14.53 16.42
C ARG A 52 15.17 -13.89 15.05
N PRO A 53 15.63 -12.66 14.77
CA PRO A 53 15.46 -12.04 13.46
C PRO A 53 15.93 -12.96 12.33
N ILE A 54 15.21 -12.95 11.21
CA ILE A 54 15.67 -13.67 10.02
C ILE A 54 16.83 -12.93 9.38
N ARG A 55 17.63 -13.67 8.61
CA ARG A 55 18.71 -13.08 7.85
C ARG A 55 18.19 -12.53 6.53
N GLY A 56 18.28 -11.21 6.35
CA GLY A 56 18.06 -10.54 5.07
C GLY A 56 19.31 -10.55 4.17
N PRO A 57 19.28 -9.83 3.03
CA PRO A 57 20.42 -9.74 2.13
C PRO A 57 21.54 -8.83 2.63
N MET A 58 21.29 -7.99 3.65
CA MET A 58 22.22 -6.97 4.15
C MET A 58 22.51 -7.17 5.65
N PRO A 59 23.75 -6.95 6.11
CA PRO A 59 24.06 -6.97 7.55
C PRO A 59 23.44 -5.77 8.27
N LEU A 60 22.94 -5.99 9.49
CA LEU A 60 22.35 -4.94 10.33
C LEU A 60 23.26 -4.60 11.52
N LEU A 61 23.18 -3.36 12.02
CA LEU A 61 23.98 -2.91 13.17
C LEU A 61 23.72 -3.75 14.43
N ASN A 62 22.45 -4.10 14.64
CA ASN A 62 22.00 -4.87 15.79
C ASN A 62 22.30 -6.39 15.71
N ASP A 63 22.86 -6.87 14.59
CA ASP A 63 23.39 -8.24 14.51
C ASP A 63 24.66 -8.42 15.38
N GLY A 64 25.34 -7.32 15.72
CA GLY A 64 26.55 -7.35 16.56
C GLY A 64 27.73 -8.11 15.95
N MET A 65 27.73 -8.29 14.62
CA MET A 65 28.77 -9.03 13.90
C MET A 65 29.98 -8.16 13.58
N ASP A 66 31.19 -8.69 13.77
CA ASP A 66 32.39 -8.03 13.27
C ASP A 66 32.46 -8.03 11.72
N GLN A 67 33.28 -7.15 11.17
CA GLN A 67 33.42 -6.98 9.73
C GLN A 67 33.77 -8.29 9.00
N SER A 68 34.62 -9.14 9.58
CA SER A 68 35.03 -10.40 8.94
C SER A 68 33.89 -11.42 8.86
N LYS A 69 33.06 -11.48 9.90
CA LYS A 69 31.84 -12.28 9.95
C LYS A 69 30.82 -11.78 8.93
N GLN A 70 30.62 -10.46 8.84
CA GLN A 70 29.73 -9.87 7.84
C GLN A 70 30.16 -10.22 6.42
N LEU A 71 31.44 -10.06 6.08
CA LEU A 71 31.98 -10.42 4.76
C LEU A 71 31.80 -11.91 4.44
N SER A 72 32.07 -12.79 5.41
CA SER A 72 31.91 -14.23 5.23
C SER A 72 30.45 -14.60 5.02
N ASP A 73 29.58 -14.21 5.94
CA ASP A 73 28.18 -14.62 5.94
C ASP A 73 27.44 -14.04 4.74
N TYR A 74 27.60 -12.75 4.45
CA TYR A 74 26.82 -12.03 3.43
C TYR A 74 27.38 -12.11 2.00
N SER A 75 28.50 -12.79 1.78
CA SER A 75 29.05 -12.99 0.43
C SER A 75 28.14 -13.77 -0.52
N GLN A 76 27.19 -14.55 0.01
CA GLN A 76 26.20 -15.31 -0.75
C GLN A 76 24.82 -15.16 -0.11
N PHE A 77 23.78 -15.11 -0.95
CA PHE A 77 22.38 -15.09 -0.51
C PHE A 77 21.49 -15.85 -1.49
N VAL A 78 20.43 -16.49 -1.00
CA VAL A 78 19.44 -17.19 -1.84
C VAL A 78 18.07 -16.63 -1.51
N VAL A 79 17.44 -16.01 -2.50
CA VAL A 79 16.09 -15.47 -2.36
C VAL A 79 15.09 -16.62 -2.46
N GLN A 80 14.11 -16.61 -1.57
CA GLN A 80 13.01 -17.58 -1.60
C GLN A 80 11.77 -16.91 -2.21
N ASP A 81 11.13 -17.57 -3.16
CA ASP A 81 9.78 -17.22 -3.62
C ASP A 81 8.75 -17.77 -2.63
N ASP A 82 8.83 -17.29 -1.39
CA ASP A 82 8.01 -17.73 -0.27
C ASP A 82 7.98 -16.68 0.85
N VAL A 83 7.01 -16.78 1.76
CA VAL A 83 7.03 -16.06 3.02
C VAL A 83 8.04 -16.73 3.95
N VAL A 84 9.12 -16.02 4.28
CA VAL A 84 10.18 -16.52 5.16
C VAL A 84 10.02 -15.93 6.56
N LEU A 85 10.01 -16.82 7.56
CA LEU A 85 9.69 -16.50 8.95
C LEU A 85 10.83 -16.90 9.90
N PRO A 86 10.85 -16.37 11.14
CA PRO A 86 11.78 -16.79 12.17
C PRO A 86 11.61 -18.26 12.55
N GLU A 87 12.69 -18.88 13.06
CA GLU A 87 12.60 -20.19 13.69
C GLU A 87 11.53 -20.20 14.80
N GLY A 88 10.69 -21.23 14.83
CA GLY A 88 9.59 -21.34 15.79
C GLY A 88 8.26 -20.74 15.30
N TYR A 89 8.22 -20.14 14.11
CA TYR A 89 7.01 -19.61 13.49
C TYR A 89 6.61 -20.41 12.25
N THR A 90 5.34 -20.31 11.88
CA THR A 90 4.78 -20.89 10.67
C THR A 90 3.61 -20.03 10.19
N TYR A 91 3.22 -20.17 8.93
CA TYR A 91 2.01 -19.54 8.39
C TYR A 91 1.05 -20.55 7.79
N GLN A 92 -0.20 -20.13 7.66
CA GLN A 92 -1.24 -20.82 6.92
C GLN A 92 -1.88 -19.84 5.94
N VAL A 93 -2.12 -20.27 4.69
CA VAL A 93 -2.98 -19.55 3.75
C VAL A 93 -4.44 -19.72 4.16
N ILE A 94 -5.15 -18.62 4.38
CA ILE A 94 -6.57 -18.60 4.77
C ILE A 94 -7.46 -18.59 3.53
N VAL A 95 -7.11 -17.74 2.57
CA VAL A 95 -7.84 -17.51 1.32
C VAL A 95 -6.88 -16.93 0.29
N SER A 96 -7.11 -17.27 -0.98
CA SER A 96 -6.39 -16.72 -2.14
C SER A 96 -7.36 -16.14 -3.16
N TRP A 97 -6.87 -15.29 -4.06
CA TRP A 97 -7.63 -14.83 -5.22
C TRP A 97 -8.31 -15.99 -5.96
N GLY A 98 -9.58 -15.78 -6.31
CA GLY A 98 -10.43 -16.75 -7.00
C GLY A 98 -11.08 -17.81 -6.10
N ASP A 99 -10.71 -17.90 -4.81
CA ASP A 99 -11.40 -18.80 -3.89
C ASP A 99 -12.87 -18.36 -3.73
N PRO A 100 -13.84 -19.29 -3.76
CA PRO A 100 -15.26 -18.95 -3.77
C PRO A 100 -15.69 -18.26 -2.47
N ILE A 101 -16.60 -17.29 -2.57
CA ILE A 101 -17.32 -16.63 -1.49
C ILE A 101 -18.81 -16.82 -1.77
N GLY A 102 -19.49 -17.61 -0.93
CA GLY A 102 -20.86 -18.02 -1.23
C GLY A 102 -20.97 -18.80 -2.55
N GLU A 103 -22.11 -18.65 -3.24
CA GLU A 103 -22.39 -19.39 -4.48
C GLU A 103 -21.92 -18.67 -5.75
N ASN A 104 -21.88 -17.34 -5.72
CA ASN A 104 -21.73 -16.51 -6.93
C ASN A 104 -20.54 -15.56 -6.90
N ASP A 105 -19.85 -15.43 -5.76
CA ASP A 105 -18.69 -14.54 -5.62
C ASP A 105 -17.38 -15.30 -5.45
N HIS A 106 -16.28 -14.57 -5.59
CA HIS A 106 -14.92 -15.04 -5.31
C HIS A 106 -14.10 -13.96 -4.60
N PHE A 107 -13.05 -14.37 -3.90
CA PHE A 107 -12.09 -13.47 -3.27
C PHE A 107 -11.32 -12.67 -4.33
N GLY A 108 -11.26 -11.35 -4.16
CA GLY A 108 -10.71 -10.40 -5.15
C GLY A 108 -9.20 -10.52 -5.36
N TYR A 109 -8.68 -9.66 -6.24
CA TYR A 109 -7.25 -9.59 -6.58
C TYR A 109 -6.51 -8.62 -5.65
N ASN A 110 -5.18 -8.64 -5.66
CA ASN A 110 -4.27 -7.76 -4.91
C ASN A 110 -4.83 -7.38 -3.53
N ASN A 111 -4.88 -8.37 -2.64
CA ASN A 111 -5.39 -8.16 -1.29
C ASN A 111 -4.47 -7.22 -0.51
N ASP A 112 -5.04 -6.19 0.09
CA ASP A 112 -4.29 -5.22 0.88
C ASP A 112 -4.72 -5.30 2.35
N TYR A 113 -5.19 -4.19 2.94
CA TYR A 113 -5.59 -4.06 4.32
C TYR A 113 -6.35 -5.29 4.80
N VAL A 114 -5.86 -5.90 5.87
CA VAL A 114 -6.56 -6.97 6.55
C VAL A 114 -6.81 -6.59 7.98
N THR A 115 -8.05 -6.79 8.43
CA THR A 115 -8.44 -6.63 9.83
C THR A 115 -9.36 -7.75 10.27
N PHE A 116 -9.35 -8.05 11.56
CA PHE A 116 -10.20 -9.07 12.17
C PHE A 116 -11.06 -8.50 13.28
N ILE A 117 -12.38 -8.48 13.04
CA ILE A 117 -13.39 -8.01 13.99
C ILE A 117 -13.98 -9.21 14.74
N GLU A 118 -13.55 -9.39 15.99
CA GLU A 118 -14.05 -10.46 16.85
C GLU A 118 -15.54 -10.31 17.17
N THR A 119 -16.30 -11.39 16.97
CA THR A 119 -17.69 -11.54 17.42
C THR A 119 -17.79 -12.45 18.65
N ALA A 120 -16.83 -13.35 18.78
CA ALA A 120 -16.52 -14.15 19.95
C ALA A 120 -15.00 -14.37 19.98
N SER A 121 -14.47 -14.91 21.08
CA SER A 121 -13.03 -15.15 21.19
C SER A 121 -12.54 -16.02 20.05
N ASN A 122 -11.62 -15.49 19.23
CA ASN A 122 -11.06 -16.13 18.05
C ASN A 122 -12.10 -16.55 16.97
N GLU A 123 -13.25 -15.87 16.91
CA GLU A 123 -14.26 -16.07 15.87
C GLU A 123 -14.89 -14.73 15.46
N GLY A 124 -14.94 -14.45 14.17
CA GLY A 124 -15.39 -13.14 13.71
C GLY A 124 -15.26 -12.92 12.22
N TYR A 125 -15.19 -11.65 11.84
CA TYR A 125 -15.10 -11.22 10.45
C TYR A 125 -13.67 -10.82 10.11
N LEU A 126 -13.08 -11.47 9.12
CA LEU A 126 -11.90 -11.02 8.42
C LEU A 126 -12.36 -10.11 7.27
N VAL A 127 -12.00 -8.84 7.33
CA VAL A 127 -12.27 -7.87 6.26
C VAL A 127 -10.97 -7.61 5.53
N VAL A 128 -11.01 -7.71 4.20
CA VAL A 128 -9.84 -7.61 3.34
C VAL A 128 -10.12 -6.67 2.19
N ASN A 129 -9.24 -5.68 1.98
CA ASN A 129 -9.31 -4.82 0.80
C ASN A 129 -8.72 -5.52 -0.43
N HIS A 130 -9.12 -5.04 -1.61
CA HIS A 130 -8.65 -5.47 -2.92
C HIS A 130 -8.38 -4.24 -3.76
N GLU A 131 -7.10 -3.92 -3.95
CA GLU A 131 -6.71 -2.59 -4.38
C GLU A 131 -6.89 -2.40 -5.90
N TYR A 132 -6.09 -3.11 -6.69
CA TYR A 132 -6.05 -2.99 -8.15
C TYR A 132 -5.81 -4.35 -8.83
N ILE A 133 -5.47 -4.32 -10.12
CA ILE A 133 -5.05 -5.49 -10.89
C ILE A 133 -3.62 -5.30 -11.41
N SER A 134 -2.69 -6.19 -11.07
CA SER A 134 -1.41 -6.25 -11.79
C SER A 134 -1.63 -6.94 -13.14
N ALA A 135 -1.67 -6.17 -14.22
CA ALA A 135 -2.17 -6.56 -15.55
C ALA A 135 -1.50 -7.81 -16.12
N LYS A 136 -0.17 -7.94 -15.95
CA LYS A 136 0.60 -9.07 -16.47
C LYS A 136 0.24 -10.38 -15.78
N SER A 137 0.38 -10.45 -14.45
CA SER A 137 0.08 -11.65 -13.67
C SER A 137 -1.41 -11.99 -13.71
N TRP A 138 -2.28 -10.98 -13.64
CA TRP A 138 -3.73 -11.16 -13.76
C TRP A 138 -4.11 -11.75 -15.12
N LYS A 139 -3.65 -11.17 -16.24
CA LYS A 139 -3.90 -11.70 -17.60
C LYS A 139 -3.42 -13.14 -17.77
N GLN A 140 -2.23 -13.46 -17.26
CA GLN A 140 -1.65 -14.81 -17.37
C GLN A 140 -2.47 -15.86 -16.61
N ALA A 141 -2.99 -15.51 -15.43
CA ALA A 141 -3.64 -16.45 -14.53
C ALA A 141 -5.18 -16.45 -14.61
N TYR A 142 -5.81 -15.40 -15.16
CA TYR A 142 -7.26 -15.19 -15.10
C TYR A 142 -8.08 -16.40 -15.54
N GLN A 143 -7.76 -16.98 -16.71
CA GLN A 143 -8.50 -18.15 -17.20
C GLN A 143 -8.33 -19.37 -16.29
N GLN A 144 -7.13 -19.58 -15.74
CA GLN A 144 -6.85 -20.72 -14.88
C GLN A 144 -7.52 -20.57 -13.50
N VAL A 145 -7.56 -19.35 -12.96
CA VAL A 145 -8.09 -19.07 -11.62
C VAL A 145 -9.59 -18.85 -11.63
N ILE A 146 -10.11 -18.05 -12.57
CA ILE A 146 -11.53 -17.65 -12.64
C ILE A 146 -12.35 -18.58 -13.56
N GLY A 147 -11.69 -19.31 -14.47
CA GLY A 147 -12.37 -20.20 -15.41
C GLY A 147 -13.09 -19.48 -16.56
N LYS A 148 -12.80 -18.19 -16.78
CA LYS A 148 -13.36 -17.36 -17.86
C LYS A 148 -12.25 -16.80 -18.74
N SER A 149 -12.55 -16.58 -20.02
CA SER A 149 -11.64 -15.91 -20.96
C SER A 149 -12.13 -14.48 -21.19
N LEU A 150 -11.20 -13.54 -21.30
CA LEU A 150 -11.45 -12.14 -21.63
C LEU A 150 -10.75 -11.78 -22.96
N PRO A 151 -11.24 -10.78 -23.71
CA PRO A 151 -10.73 -10.40 -25.03
C PRO A 151 -9.44 -9.57 -24.96
N PHE A 152 -8.45 -10.03 -24.18
CA PHE A 152 -7.25 -9.26 -23.89
C PHE A 152 -6.41 -8.98 -25.13
N ASP A 153 -6.19 -9.99 -25.97
CA ASP A 153 -5.29 -9.87 -27.12
C ASP A 153 -5.91 -8.96 -28.21
N GLU A 154 -7.23 -9.05 -28.41
CA GLU A 154 -7.97 -8.15 -29.33
C GLU A 154 -7.89 -6.69 -28.86
N VAL A 155 -8.15 -6.44 -27.58
CA VAL A 155 -8.14 -5.09 -27.01
C VAL A 155 -6.73 -4.50 -26.98
N LEU A 156 -5.73 -5.30 -26.58
CA LEU A 156 -4.33 -4.87 -26.58
C LEU A 156 -3.85 -4.51 -28.00
N ALA A 157 -4.19 -5.32 -29.01
CA ALA A 157 -3.86 -5.01 -30.40
C ALA A 157 -4.55 -3.73 -30.90
N ALA A 158 -5.80 -3.50 -30.51
CA ALA A 158 -6.51 -2.27 -30.85
C ALA A 158 -5.86 -1.03 -30.23
N ILE A 159 -5.45 -1.10 -28.97
CA ILE A 159 -4.79 -0.01 -28.25
C ILE A 159 -3.41 0.29 -28.85
N GLN A 160 -2.61 -0.74 -29.14
CA GLN A 160 -1.30 -0.58 -29.78
C GLN A 160 -1.38 0.00 -31.19
N ALA A 161 -2.54 -0.07 -31.85
CA ALA A 161 -2.78 0.56 -33.13
C ALA A 161 -3.14 2.05 -33.03
N THR A 162 -3.44 2.56 -31.82
CA THR A 162 -3.67 3.99 -31.58
C THR A 162 -2.33 4.72 -31.44
N PRO A 163 -2.22 5.99 -31.88
CA PRO A 163 -0.98 6.76 -31.75
C PRO A 163 -0.54 6.98 -30.30
N ASP A 164 -1.51 7.16 -29.40
CA ASP A 164 -1.28 7.58 -28.03
C ASP A 164 -1.34 6.42 -27.02
N GLY A 165 -1.71 5.20 -27.49
CA GLY A 165 -1.81 4.02 -26.64
C GLY A 165 -3.06 4.01 -25.74
N GLU A 166 -4.10 4.75 -26.08
CA GLU A 166 -5.31 4.92 -25.27
C GLU A 166 -6.58 4.91 -26.13
N ILE A 167 -7.70 4.50 -25.54
CA ILE A 167 -9.02 4.49 -26.19
C ILE A 167 -10.07 5.12 -25.27
N ASP A 168 -10.72 6.18 -25.74
CA ASP A 168 -11.94 6.71 -25.13
C ASP A 168 -13.13 5.79 -25.44
N ALA A 169 -13.20 4.66 -24.73
CA ALA A 169 -14.24 3.66 -24.91
C ALA A 169 -15.62 4.16 -24.49
N PHE A 170 -15.69 5.16 -23.59
CA PHE A 170 -16.93 5.78 -23.15
C PHE A 170 -17.65 6.46 -24.33
N SER A 171 -16.88 7.18 -25.17
CA SER A 171 -17.41 7.90 -26.34
C SER A 171 -17.61 7.04 -27.59
N LEU A 172 -17.19 5.77 -27.60
CA LEU A 172 -17.41 4.87 -28.73
C LEU A 172 -18.93 4.66 -28.98
N PRO A 173 -19.37 4.48 -30.24
CA PRO A 173 -20.78 4.24 -30.55
C PRO A 173 -21.34 3.00 -29.86
N ASP A 174 -22.62 3.05 -29.51
CA ASP A 174 -23.31 1.87 -29.00
C ASP A 174 -23.37 0.78 -30.08
N GLY A 175 -23.02 -0.45 -29.69
CA GLY A 175 -22.90 -1.60 -30.61
C GLY A 175 -21.52 -1.76 -31.26
N ASP A 176 -20.56 -0.87 -30.99
CA ASP A 176 -19.16 -1.10 -31.36
C ASP A 176 -18.61 -2.33 -30.61
N PRO A 177 -18.09 -3.37 -31.32
CA PRO A 177 -17.54 -4.55 -30.68
C PRO A 177 -16.39 -4.25 -29.71
N LEU A 178 -15.54 -3.26 -30.02
CA LEU A 178 -14.41 -2.89 -29.19
C LEU A 178 -14.86 -2.25 -27.88
N LYS A 179 -15.91 -1.43 -27.92
CA LYS A 179 -16.56 -0.87 -26.71
C LYS A 179 -17.02 -1.99 -25.78
N ALA A 180 -17.69 -3.01 -26.34
CA ALA A 180 -18.18 -4.15 -25.56
C ALA A 180 -17.03 -4.98 -24.96
N GLN A 181 -15.95 -5.20 -25.71
CA GLN A 181 -14.77 -5.94 -25.24
C GLN A 181 -14.04 -5.20 -24.12
N ILE A 182 -13.82 -3.88 -24.27
CA ILE A 182 -13.21 -3.05 -23.24
C ILE A 182 -14.10 -3.04 -21.98
N TYR A 183 -15.42 -2.86 -22.16
CA TYR A 183 -16.37 -2.92 -21.05
C TYR A 183 -16.31 -4.25 -20.27
N GLU A 184 -16.17 -5.38 -20.97
CA GLU A 184 -16.04 -6.69 -20.34
C GLU A 184 -14.77 -6.80 -19.48
N ILE A 185 -13.63 -6.33 -19.99
CA ILE A 185 -12.36 -6.28 -19.23
C ILE A 185 -12.50 -5.34 -18.03
N SER A 186 -13.01 -4.12 -18.24
CA SER A 186 -13.19 -3.12 -17.18
C SER A 186 -14.10 -3.63 -16.06
N LYS A 187 -15.22 -4.27 -16.41
CA LYS A 187 -16.14 -4.86 -15.44
C LYS A 187 -15.49 -6.01 -14.67
N ALA A 188 -14.69 -6.85 -15.33
CA ALA A 188 -13.98 -7.94 -14.66
C ALA A 188 -12.89 -7.43 -13.70
N ALA A 189 -12.11 -6.43 -14.10
CA ALA A 189 -11.12 -5.79 -13.24
C ALA A 189 -11.78 -5.12 -12.02
N GLN A 190 -12.84 -4.33 -12.23
CA GLN A 190 -13.58 -3.68 -11.15
C GLN A 190 -14.32 -4.67 -10.24
N TYR A 191 -14.64 -5.87 -10.72
CA TYR A 191 -15.17 -6.94 -9.87
C TYR A 191 -14.10 -7.52 -8.93
N ASP A 192 -12.85 -7.58 -9.38
CA ASP A 192 -11.73 -8.08 -8.58
C ASP A 192 -11.22 -7.06 -7.54
N ALA A 193 -11.51 -5.77 -7.71
CA ALA A 193 -11.28 -4.71 -6.72
C ALA A 193 -12.38 -4.62 -5.64
N GLY A 194 -12.18 -3.80 -4.61
CA GLY A 194 -13.16 -3.55 -3.54
C GLY A 194 -12.76 -4.16 -2.20
N LEU A 195 -13.68 -4.90 -1.57
CA LEU A 195 -13.48 -5.58 -0.29
C LEU A 195 -14.09 -6.98 -0.29
N SER A 196 -13.54 -7.85 0.55
CA SER A 196 -14.13 -9.11 1.00
C SER A 196 -14.45 -9.03 2.48
N VAL A 197 -15.66 -9.45 2.88
CA VAL A 197 -16.01 -9.72 4.28
C VAL A 197 -16.15 -11.24 4.41
N LEU A 198 -15.31 -11.86 5.24
CA LEU A 198 -15.24 -13.31 5.41
C LEU A 198 -15.43 -13.69 6.87
N SER A 199 -16.18 -14.75 7.14
CA SER A 199 -16.29 -15.30 8.49
C SER A 199 -15.21 -16.35 8.72
N ILE A 200 -14.43 -16.17 9.78
CA ILE A 200 -13.35 -17.08 10.15
C ILE A 200 -13.39 -17.43 11.64
N ARG A 201 -12.82 -18.58 11.99
CA ARG A 201 -12.58 -18.97 13.38
C ARG A 201 -11.27 -19.73 13.55
N LYS A 202 -10.68 -19.62 14.73
CA LYS A 202 -9.50 -20.40 15.12
C LYS A 202 -9.94 -21.75 15.69
N LYS A 203 -9.36 -22.82 15.18
CA LYS A 203 -9.56 -24.18 15.69
C LYS A 203 -8.69 -24.43 16.92
N ALA A 204 -8.99 -25.52 17.61
CA ALA A 204 -8.25 -25.96 18.79
C ALA A 204 -6.76 -26.26 18.54
N ASP A 205 -6.37 -26.57 17.30
CA ASP A 205 -4.98 -26.78 16.89
C ASP A 205 -4.22 -25.48 16.59
N GLY A 206 -4.87 -24.32 16.76
CA GLY A 206 -4.32 -23.00 16.51
C GLY A 206 -4.36 -22.53 15.05
N THR A 207 -4.85 -23.36 14.13
CA THR A 207 -5.05 -22.97 12.71
C THR A 207 -6.41 -22.30 12.51
N TRP A 208 -6.51 -21.45 11.49
CA TRP A 208 -7.74 -20.72 11.15
C TRP A 208 -8.51 -21.43 10.04
N GLU A 209 -9.83 -21.29 10.03
CA GLU A 209 -10.68 -21.76 8.94
C GLU A 209 -11.78 -20.75 8.61
N ARG A 210 -12.16 -20.67 7.34
CA ARG A 210 -13.37 -19.96 6.92
C ARG A 210 -14.60 -20.75 7.34
N THR A 211 -15.56 -20.10 7.99
CA THR A 211 -16.83 -20.74 8.37
C THR A 211 -17.86 -20.66 7.26
N ASN A 212 -17.63 -19.83 6.23
CA ASN A 212 -18.50 -19.61 5.07
C ASN A 212 -19.94 -19.26 5.47
N ALA A 213 -20.08 -18.34 6.44
CA ALA A 213 -21.36 -17.84 6.88
C ALA A 213 -22.11 -17.11 5.75
N ALA A 214 -23.43 -17.02 5.86
CA ALA A 214 -24.27 -16.31 4.88
C ALA A 214 -24.01 -14.79 4.83
N THR A 215 -23.26 -14.25 5.79
CA THR A 215 -22.80 -12.86 5.83
C THR A 215 -21.56 -12.59 4.97
N ASP A 216 -20.89 -13.66 4.53
CA ASP A 216 -19.71 -13.55 3.67
C ASP A 216 -20.13 -12.97 2.32
N ARG A 217 -19.42 -11.93 1.88
CA ARG A 217 -19.82 -11.16 0.71
C ARG A 217 -18.65 -10.37 0.12
N ARG A 218 -18.82 -9.98 -1.14
CA ARG A 218 -18.00 -8.95 -1.80
C ARG A 218 -18.72 -7.60 -1.82
N ILE A 219 -17.94 -6.55 -1.63
CA ILE A 219 -18.30 -5.17 -1.98
C ILE A 219 -17.31 -4.80 -3.08
N THR A 220 -17.73 -4.68 -4.33
CA THR A 220 -16.80 -4.58 -5.47
C THR A 220 -16.79 -3.17 -6.06
N GLY A 221 -15.86 -2.93 -6.98
CA GLY A 221 -15.86 -1.74 -7.84
C GLY A 221 -17.11 -1.60 -8.71
N ILE A 222 -17.98 -2.61 -8.78
CA ILE A 222 -19.26 -2.57 -9.54
C ILE A 222 -20.51 -2.74 -8.67
N SER A 223 -20.41 -2.75 -7.33
CA SER A 223 -21.59 -2.78 -6.45
C SER A 223 -22.50 -1.59 -6.72
N GLY A 224 -23.80 -1.80 -6.94
CA GLY A 224 -24.75 -0.77 -7.34
C GLY A 224 -24.89 -0.57 -8.85
N LEU A 225 -23.97 -1.08 -9.68
CA LEU A 225 -24.02 -0.89 -11.14
C LEU A 225 -25.26 -1.56 -11.74
N GLU A 226 -25.54 -2.81 -11.35
CA GLU A 226 -26.63 -3.63 -11.90
C GLU A 226 -27.57 -4.22 -10.84
N ASP A 227 -27.12 -4.32 -9.58
CA ASP A 227 -27.83 -4.97 -8.48
C ASP A 227 -28.60 -3.99 -7.57
N GLY A 228 -28.35 -2.68 -7.72
CA GLY A 228 -28.96 -1.63 -6.90
C GLY A 228 -28.35 -1.47 -5.49
N ASN A 229 -27.27 -2.19 -5.18
CA ASN A 229 -26.56 -2.15 -3.90
C ASN A 229 -25.57 -0.96 -3.82
N TYR A 230 -26.10 0.25 -4.01
CA TYR A 230 -25.29 1.47 -4.01
C TYR A 230 -24.66 1.74 -2.64
N LEU A 231 -23.44 2.27 -2.67
CA LEU A 231 -22.83 2.92 -1.52
C LEU A 231 -23.55 4.22 -1.19
N LYS A 232 -23.49 4.60 0.09
CA LYS A 232 -24.07 5.84 0.62
C LYS A 232 -23.00 6.91 0.77
N VAL A 233 -23.44 8.13 1.05
CA VAL A 233 -22.55 9.27 1.34
C VAL A 233 -23.11 10.09 2.49
N THR A 234 -22.21 10.67 3.29
CA THR A 234 -22.53 11.69 4.31
C THR A 234 -21.58 12.87 4.20
N GLY A 235 -21.95 14.00 4.80
CA GLY A 235 -21.14 15.22 4.81
C GLY A 235 -21.39 16.14 3.61
N PRO A 236 -20.64 17.27 3.53
CA PRO A 236 -20.98 18.38 2.65
C PRO A 236 -20.92 18.06 1.15
N ALA A 237 -20.05 17.15 0.70
CA ALA A 237 -19.92 16.87 -0.74
C ALA A 237 -21.17 16.18 -1.33
N ALA A 238 -22.05 15.60 -0.49
CA ALA A 238 -23.32 15.04 -0.94
C ALA A 238 -24.22 16.06 -1.66
N VAL A 239 -24.11 17.37 -1.35
CA VAL A 239 -24.85 18.41 -2.08
C VAL A 239 -24.40 18.53 -3.54
N ILE A 240 -23.10 18.31 -3.80
CA ILE A 240 -22.52 18.36 -5.14
C ILE A 240 -22.96 17.15 -5.97
N PHE A 241 -23.00 15.96 -5.36
CA PHE A 241 -23.43 14.73 -6.03
C PHE A 241 -24.90 14.80 -6.46
N ARG A 242 -25.73 15.59 -5.77
CA ARG A 242 -27.14 15.81 -6.09
C ARG A 242 -27.40 16.91 -7.13
N LYS A 243 -26.37 17.58 -7.65
CA LYS A 243 -26.55 18.59 -8.70
C LYS A 243 -27.18 17.97 -9.95
N THR A 244 -28.05 18.76 -10.58
CA THR A 244 -28.68 18.43 -11.87
C THR A 244 -28.14 19.31 -13.01
N SER A 245 -27.28 20.27 -12.68
CA SER A 245 -26.55 21.14 -13.60
C SER A 245 -25.26 21.61 -12.93
N GLY A 246 -24.19 21.79 -13.71
CA GLY A 246 -22.89 22.27 -13.25
C GLY A 246 -21.94 22.49 -14.41
N GLN A 247 -20.67 22.75 -14.10
CA GLN A 247 -19.63 22.98 -15.10
C GLN A 247 -19.19 21.67 -15.80
N GLY A 248 -19.20 20.56 -15.07
CA GLY A 248 -18.68 19.27 -15.52
C GLY A 248 -19.70 18.16 -15.71
N TYR A 249 -19.19 16.93 -15.67
CA TYR A 249 -19.95 15.70 -15.82
C TYR A 249 -20.77 15.37 -14.58
N LEU A 250 -22.00 14.90 -14.82
CA LEU A 250 -22.95 14.43 -13.82
C LEU A 250 -23.46 13.06 -14.28
N ASP A 251 -23.28 12.03 -13.45
CA ASP A 251 -23.70 10.65 -13.75
C ASP A 251 -25.22 10.43 -13.69
N GLY A 252 -25.98 11.42 -13.18
CA GLY A 252 -27.43 11.35 -13.02
C GLY A 252 -27.91 10.45 -11.88
N LEU A 253 -27.01 9.94 -11.03
CA LEU A 253 -27.34 9.03 -9.92
C LEU A 253 -27.67 9.76 -8.62
N GLY A 254 -27.43 11.08 -8.56
CA GLY A 254 -27.55 11.84 -7.32
C GLY A 254 -26.47 11.42 -6.32
N ASP A 255 -26.84 11.21 -5.07
CA ASP A 255 -25.94 10.78 -3.99
C ASP A 255 -25.73 9.26 -3.89
N LYS A 256 -26.26 8.49 -4.85
CA LYS A 256 -25.94 7.06 -5.00
C LYS A 256 -24.57 6.89 -5.65
N ILE A 257 -23.79 5.95 -5.14
CA ILE A 257 -22.42 5.70 -5.59
C ILE A 257 -22.28 4.24 -6.02
N ILE A 258 -21.67 4.02 -7.19
CA ILE A 258 -21.35 2.69 -7.70
C ILE A 258 -19.95 2.32 -7.22
N GLY A 259 -19.89 1.24 -6.46
CA GLY A 259 -18.67 0.58 -6.06
C GLY A 259 -17.68 1.41 -5.25
N THR A 260 -16.59 0.74 -4.93
CA THR A 260 -15.36 1.27 -4.36
C THR A 260 -14.20 0.45 -4.94
N HIS A 261 -13.08 1.11 -5.21
CA HIS A 261 -11.93 0.55 -5.91
C HIS A 261 -10.66 1.29 -5.51
N GLN A 262 -9.49 0.76 -5.89
CA GLN A 262 -8.21 1.29 -5.42
C GLN A 262 -8.19 1.34 -3.89
N ASN A 263 -8.74 0.26 -3.30
CA ASN A 263 -8.89 0.06 -1.87
C ASN A 263 -7.55 -0.39 -1.29
N CYS A 264 -6.77 0.55 -0.80
CA CYS A 264 -5.41 0.34 -0.29
C CYS A 264 -5.45 -0.18 1.17
N ALA A 265 -4.80 0.52 2.11
CA ALA A 265 -4.86 0.25 3.53
C ALA A 265 -6.25 0.64 4.13
N GLY A 266 -6.29 0.91 5.44
CA GLY A 266 -7.57 1.14 6.10
C GLY A 266 -7.47 1.49 7.58
N GLY A 267 -8.55 1.22 8.31
CA GLY A 267 -8.58 1.40 9.75
C GLY A 267 -9.75 0.68 10.39
N THR A 268 -9.61 0.36 11.67
CA THR A 268 -10.66 -0.32 12.43
C THR A 268 -11.17 0.60 13.52
N THR A 269 -12.49 0.82 13.56
CA THR A 269 -13.07 1.66 14.59
C THR A 269 -13.23 0.89 15.90
N PRO A 270 -13.15 1.57 17.07
CA PRO A 270 -13.41 0.93 18.36
C PRO A 270 -14.83 0.37 18.52
N TRP A 271 -15.77 0.73 17.63
CA TRP A 271 -17.15 0.23 17.62
C TRP A 271 -17.40 -0.90 16.62
N GLY A 272 -16.34 -1.43 16.00
CA GLY A 272 -16.40 -2.66 15.19
C GLY A 272 -16.90 -2.46 13.76
N THR A 273 -16.70 -1.27 13.20
CA THR A 273 -16.78 -1.03 11.74
C THR A 273 -15.37 -0.93 11.16
N VAL A 274 -15.26 -1.12 9.85
CA VAL A 274 -13.99 -1.10 9.11
C VAL A 274 -14.02 0.05 8.12
N PHE A 275 -12.92 0.78 8.03
CA PHE A 275 -12.66 1.80 7.03
C PHE A 275 -11.72 1.24 5.98
N SER A 276 -12.12 1.37 4.72
CA SER A 276 -11.26 1.14 3.56
C SER A 276 -10.96 2.46 2.89
N ALA A 277 -9.73 2.59 2.40
CA ALA A 277 -9.19 3.81 1.85
C ALA A 277 -9.14 3.74 0.33
N GLU A 278 -9.83 4.65 -0.37
CA GLU A 278 -9.64 4.80 -1.81
C GLU A 278 -8.41 5.69 -2.07
N GLU A 279 -7.39 5.11 -2.69
CA GLU A 279 -6.03 5.65 -2.74
C GLU A 279 -5.69 6.10 -4.16
N ASN A 280 -5.15 5.22 -5.00
CA ASN A 280 -4.82 5.52 -6.40
C ASN A 280 -6.03 5.56 -7.37
N PHE A 281 -7.18 6.09 -6.95
CA PHE A 281 -8.44 6.18 -7.73
C PHE A 281 -8.31 6.92 -9.07
N GLN A 282 -7.29 7.78 -9.24
CA GLN A 282 -6.99 8.44 -10.53
C GLN A 282 -6.51 7.45 -11.62
N GLY A 283 -6.14 6.22 -11.24
CA GLY A 283 -5.93 5.12 -12.16
C GLY A 283 -7.22 4.77 -12.91
N GLU A 284 -8.38 5.03 -12.32
CA GLU A 284 -9.66 4.52 -12.77
C GLU A 284 -10.60 5.59 -13.33
N VAL A 285 -10.58 6.77 -12.71
CA VAL A 285 -11.46 7.90 -13.01
C VAL A 285 -10.68 9.21 -13.10
N ALA A 286 -11.30 10.23 -13.69
CA ALA A 286 -10.68 11.56 -13.69
C ALA A 286 -10.62 12.14 -12.28
N GLU A 287 -9.42 12.35 -11.76
CA GLU A 287 -9.20 13.07 -10.49
C GLU A 287 -9.68 14.53 -10.48
N PRO A 288 -9.34 15.37 -11.48
CA PRO A 288 -9.62 16.80 -11.42
C PRO A 288 -11.12 17.12 -11.40
N VAL A 289 -11.43 18.25 -10.75
CA VAL A 289 -12.79 18.78 -10.63
C VAL A 289 -12.86 20.25 -11.04
N TYR A 290 -14.07 20.67 -11.38
CA TYR A 290 -14.39 22.07 -11.62
C TYR A 290 -14.59 22.84 -10.30
N ALA A 291 -14.63 24.18 -10.37
CA ALA A 291 -14.74 25.02 -9.18
C ALA A 291 -16.09 24.89 -8.44
N ASP A 292 -17.10 24.27 -9.05
CA ASP A 292 -18.36 23.89 -8.42
C ASP A 292 -18.36 22.45 -7.87
N GLY A 293 -17.20 21.79 -7.84
CA GLY A 293 -16.99 20.43 -7.35
C GLY A 293 -17.43 19.32 -8.32
N THR A 294 -17.95 19.65 -9.50
CA THR A 294 -18.36 18.64 -10.49
C THR A 294 -17.16 18.01 -11.19
N SER A 295 -17.32 16.75 -11.60
CA SER A 295 -16.22 15.95 -12.16
C SER A 295 -15.87 16.36 -13.60
N PHE A 296 -14.64 16.13 -14.03
CA PHE A 296 -14.28 16.11 -15.44
C PHE A 296 -15.00 14.97 -16.20
N PRO A 297 -15.18 15.07 -17.53
CA PRO A 297 -15.83 14.02 -18.31
C PRO A 297 -15.02 12.71 -18.28
N PRO A 298 -15.67 11.53 -18.40
CA PRO A 298 -14.97 10.23 -18.44
C PRO A 298 -13.88 10.14 -19.51
N SER A 299 -14.05 10.86 -20.64
CA SER A 299 -13.06 10.96 -21.71
C SER A 299 -11.72 11.57 -21.27
N ALA A 300 -11.65 12.23 -20.10
CA ALA A 300 -10.43 12.82 -19.56
C ALA A 300 -9.46 11.78 -18.95
N LYS A 301 -9.90 10.54 -18.76
CA LYS A 301 -9.05 9.42 -18.36
C LYS A 301 -9.49 8.18 -19.18
N PRO A 302 -9.01 8.08 -20.44
CA PRO A 302 -9.37 6.99 -21.35
C PRO A 302 -8.79 5.64 -20.88
N PHE A 303 -9.29 4.56 -21.47
CA PHE A 303 -8.81 3.22 -21.18
C PHE A 303 -7.44 2.98 -21.82
N ASN A 304 -6.47 2.45 -21.06
CA ASN A 304 -5.15 2.10 -21.58
C ASN A 304 -4.51 0.92 -20.83
N TRP A 305 -3.45 0.37 -21.40
CA TRP A 305 -2.53 -0.53 -20.70
C TRP A 305 -1.31 0.31 -20.29
N VAL A 306 -0.96 0.28 -19.01
CA VAL A 306 0.16 1.03 -18.46
C VAL A 306 1.43 0.23 -18.68
N TRP A 307 2.46 0.91 -19.20
CA TRP A 307 3.77 0.31 -19.48
C TRP A 307 4.85 0.96 -18.63
N GLU A 308 5.62 0.15 -17.93
CA GLU A 308 6.78 0.59 -17.15
C GLU A 308 8.00 -0.27 -17.48
N GLU A 309 9.15 0.38 -17.69
CA GLU A 309 10.42 -0.24 -18.13
C GLU A 309 10.29 -1.23 -19.35
N GLY A 310 9.23 -1.09 -20.16
CA GLY A 310 8.98 -1.92 -21.35
C GLY A 310 8.07 -3.13 -21.13
N GLU A 311 7.55 -3.32 -19.92
CA GLU A 311 6.60 -4.37 -19.55
C GLU A 311 5.21 -3.77 -19.29
N ILE A 312 4.15 -4.57 -19.46
CA ILE A 312 2.79 -4.17 -19.06
C ILE A 312 2.68 -4.38 -17.55
N GLU A 313 2.33 -3.33 -16.82
CA GLU A 313 2.22 -3.36 -15.37
C GLU A 313 0.75 -3.34 -14.92
N ASP A 314 -0.05 -2.41 -15.44
CA ASP A 314 -1.43 -2.16 -15.00
C ASP A 314 -2.36 -1.87 -16.20
N ILE A 315 -3.66 -1.74 -15.93
CA ILE A 315 -4.70 -1.20 -16.81
C ILE A 315 -5.25 0.06 -16.15
N ALA A 316 -5.52 1.11 -16.93
CA ALA A 316 -6.14 2.33 -16.40
C ALA A 316 -7.44 2.69 -17.14
N GLY A 317 -8.26 3.53 -16.50
CA GLY A 317 -9.50 4.10 -17.04
C GLY A 317 -10.74 3.20 -16.96
N GLN A 318 -10.69 2.08 -16.24
CA GLN A 318 -11.78 1.09 -16.18
C GLN A 318 -13.05 1.71 -15.59
N GLY A 319 -12.93 2.48 -14.50
CA GLY A 319 -14.07 3.21 -13.91
C GLY A 319 -14.76 4.16 -14.91
N ASN A 320 -14.01 4.88 -15.73
CA ASN A 320 -14.57 5.77 -16.75
C ASN A 320 -15.29 5.03 -17.88
N VAL A 321 -14.83 3.84 -18.28
CA VAL A 321 -15.56 2.96 -19.23
C VAL A 321 -16.96 2.65 -18.71
N LEU A 322 -17.10 2.51 -17.39
CA LEU A 322 -18.36 2.25 -16.69
C LEU A 322 -19.17 3.53 -16.39
N GLY A 323 -18.68 4.71 -16.80
CA GLY A 323 -19.38 5.98 -16.67
C GLY A 323 -19.31 6.63 -15.28
N TYR A 324 -18.32 6.25 -14.47
CA TYR A 324 -18.15 6.75 -13.10
C TYR A 324 -17.83 8.24 -13.06
N ALA A 325 -18.43 8.97 -12.13
CA ALA A 325 -18.10 10.38 -11.88
C ALA A 325 -16.94 10.46 -10.89
N GLY A 326 -15.77 10.94 -11.35
CA GLY A 326 -14.52 10.88 -10.60
C GLY A 326 -14.54 11.61 -9.25
N ASN A 327 -15.40 12.62 -9.07
CA ASN A 327 -15.57 13.31 -7.78
C ASN A 327 -16.21 12.44 -6.68
N LYS A 328 -16.74 11.25 -7.02
CA LYS A 328 -17.31 10.27 -6.08
C LYS A 328 -16.30 9.23 -5.57
N TYR A 329 -15.03 9.32 -5.95
CA TYR A 329 -13.97 8.36 -5.58
C TYR A 329 -12.78 9.08 -4.95
N GLY A 330 -11.99 8.36 -4.15
CA GLY A 330 -10.92 8.94 -3.33
C GLY A 330 -11.38 9.33 -1.94
N TRP A 331 -12.28 8.55 -1.34
CA TRP A 331 -12.85 8.82 -0.03
C TRP A 331 -12.61 7.66 0.93
N ALA A 332 -12.69 7.97 2.23
CA ALA A 332 -12.88 6.99 3.29
C ALA A 332 -14.24 6.26 3.18
N VAL A 333 -14.22 4.92 3.15
CA VAL A 333 -15.43 4.07 3.04
C VAL A 333 -15.62 3.25 4.32
N GLU A 334 -16.67 3.55 5.10
CA GLU A 334 -17.03 2.77 6.30
C GLU A 334 -17.95 1.59 5.94
N VAL A 335 -17.62 0.39 6.43
CA VAL A 335 -18.41 -0.84 6.30
C VAL A 335 -18.65 -1.47 7.68
N ASP A 336 -19.89 -1.81 7.99
CA ASP A 336 -20.21 -2.71 9.10
C ASP A 336 -20.17 -4.18 8.64
N PRO A 337 -19.13 -4.96 9.00
CA PRO A 337 -19.03 -6.35 8.56
C PRO A 337 -20.17 -7.21 9.11
N ALA A 338 -20.73 -6.86 10.28
CA ALA A 338 -21.83 -7.59 10.90
C ALA A 338 -23.20 -7.35 10.24
N ASN A 339 -23.32 -6.33 9.38
CA ASN A 339 -24.54 -6.04 8.63
C ASN A 339 -24.39 -6.45 7.16
N ALA A 340 -24.95 -7.59 6.78
CA ALA A 340 -24.87 -8.12 5.40
C ALA A 340 -25.46 -7.20 4.32
N ASN A 341 -26.29 -6.21 4.69
CA ASN A 341 -26.88 -5.24 3.76
C ASN A 341 -26.11 -3.90 3.74
N ASP A 342 -24.97 -3.82 4.43
CA ASP A 342 -24.10 -2.66 4.37
C ASP A 342 -23.02 -2.88 3.30
N TYR A 343 -23.10 -2.03 2.27
CA TYR A 343 -22.18 -2.00 1.13
C TYR A 343 -21.17 -0.86 1.22
N GLY A 344 -21.27 0.00 2.23
CA GLY A 344 -20.31 1.09 2.43
C GLY A 344 -20.96 2.47 2.50
N THR A 345 -20.38 3.33 3.33
CA THR A 345 -20.72 4.75 3.44
C THR A 345 -19.47 5.60 3.28
N LYS A 346 -19.47 6.53 2.30
CA LYS A 346 -18.40 7.50 2.11
C LYS A 346 -18.58 8.70 3.03
N HIS A 347 -17.58 9.03 3.85
CA HIS A 347 -17.64 10.13 4.83
C HIS A 347 -16.86 11.35 4.34
N THR A 348 -17.56 12.33 3.74
CA THR A 348 -16.86 13.36 2.96
C THR A 348 -16.17 14.40 3.81
N TRP A 349 -16.49 14.50 5.11
CA TRP A 349 -15.74 15.35 6.04
C TRP A 349 -14.29 14.88 6.28
N LEU A 350 -13.96 13.64 5.91
CA LEU A 350 -12.59 13.15 5.92
C LEU A 350 -11.77 13.65 4.71
N GLY A 351 -12.40 14.36 3.76
CA GLY A 351 -11.75 14.89 2.56
C GLY A 351 -11.66 13.87 1.43
N ARG A 352 -11.35 14.36 0.23
CA ARG A 352 -11.07 13.54 -0.95
C ARG A 352 -9.64 13.73 -1.40
N TYR A 353 -8.88 12.64 -1.36
CA TYR A 353 -7.50 12.53 -1.77
C TYR A 353 -7.14 11.04 -1.85
N ARG A 354 -5.86 10.72 -2.08
CA ARG A 354 -5.39 9.32 -2.15
C ARG A 354 -5.20 8.78 -0.75
N HIS A 355 -6.27 8.33 -0.11
CA HIS A 355 -6.20 7.90 1.28
C HIS A 355 -5.37 6.63 1.42
N GLU A 356 -4.46 6.59 2.38
CA GLU A 356 -3.81 5.34 2.76
C GLU A 356 -4.59 4.64 3.88
N ALA A 357 -4.61 5.24 5.07
CA ALA A 357 -5.13 4.61 6.27
C ALA A 357 -5.84 5.59 7.22
N PHE A 358 -6.40 5.03 8.30
CA PHE A 358 -7.19 5.77 9.28
C PHE A 358 -6.88 5.36 10.73
N ALA A 359 -6.28 6.28 11.50
CA ALA A 359 -6.09 6.11 12.94
C ALA A 359 -7.24 6.78 13.72
N PHE A 360 -7.95 6.00 14.55
CA PHE A 360 -9.13 6.46 15.28
C PHE A 360 -8.83 6.77 16.74
N ARG A 361 -9.14 7.99 17.17
CA ARG A 361 -9.04 8.40 18.57
C ARG A 361 -10.42 8.75 19.12
N ALA A 362 -11.03 7.76 19.80
CA ALA A 362 -12.38 7.85 20.35
C ALA A 362 -12.36 7.81 21.89
N GLU A 363 -12.36 8.99 22.53
CA GLU A 363 -12.31 9.11 23.99
C GLU A 363 -13.64 9.63 24.56
N GLN A 364 -14.17 8.95 25.59
CA GLN A 364 -15.42 9.36 26.22
C GLN A 364 -15.38 10.82 26.69
N GLY A 365 -16.39 11.60 26.28
CA GLY A 365 -16.53 13.01 26.63
C GLY A 365 -15.72 13.98 25.77
N LYS A 366 -14.89 13.48 24.85
CA LYS A 366 -14.12 14.29 23.89
C LYS A 366 -14.68 14.14 22.48
N PRO A 367 -14.39 15.07 21.57
CA PRO A 367 -14.61 14.87 20.13
C PRO A 367 -13.92 13.60 19.62
N LEU A 368 -14.51 12.97 18.61
CA LEU A 368 -13.83 11.96 17.80
C LEU A 368 -12.76 12.67 16.97
N ALA A 369 -11.54 12.15 17.01
CA ALA A 369 -10.50 12.52 16.04
C ALA A 369 -10.15 11.33 15.15
N VAL A 370 -9.90 11.60 13.88
CA VAL A 370 -9.44 10.62 12.88
C VAL A 370 -8.25 11.22 12.15
N TYR A 371 -7.13 10.50 12.11
CA TYR A 371 -5.94 10.89 11.35
C TYR A 371 -5.87 10.05 10.08
N SER A 372 -5.43 10.66 8.99
CA SER A 372 -5.30 9.99 7.70
C SER A 372 -4.28 10.73 6.84
N ALA A 373 -3.66 10.03 5.91
CA ALA A 373 -2.65 10.56 5.01
C ALA A 373 -3.12 10.54 3.56
N CYS A 374 -2.56 11.43 2.74
CA CYS A 374 -2.64 11.35 1.29
C CYS A 374 -1.34 10.76 0.75
N ASP A 375 -1.34 9.51 0.28
CA ASP A 375 -0.18 8.97 -0.43
C ASP A 375 -0.08 9.61 -1.81
N ARG A 376 0.74 10.64 -1.86
CA ARG A 376 1.17 11.30 -3.07
C ARG A 376 2.54 11.85 -2.81
N ARG A 377 3.35 11.99 -3.86
CA ARG A 377 4.51 12.88 -3.77
C ARG A 377 3.98 14.29 -3.52
N SER A 378 4.44 14.94 -2.45
CA SER A 378 3.82 16.16 -1.90
C SER A 378 2.45 15.96 -1.22
N GLY A 379 2.12 14.75 -0.80
CA GLY A 379 0.91 14.43 -0.04
C GLY A 379 0.87 15.12 1.32
N HIS A 380 -0.18 14.92 2.11
CA HIS A 380 -0.38 15.62 3.38
C HIS A 380 -0.82 14.67 4.48
N LEU A 381 -0.50 15.02 5.73
CA LEU A 381 -1.13 14.45 6.91
C LEU A 381 -2.36 15.28 7.28
N TYR A 382 -3.48 14.60 7.50
CA TYR A 382 -4.76 15.20 7.87
C TYR A 382 -5.25 14.73 9.23
N LYS A 383 -6.10 15.57 9.82
CA LYS A 383 -6.85 15.29 11.04
C LYS A 383 -8.29 15.75 10.83
N PHE A 384 -9.25 14.90 11.10
CA PHE A 384 -10.65 15.27 11.26
C PHE A 384 -10.99 15.35 12.74
N VAL A 385 -11.82 16.32 13.13
CA VAL A 385 -12.38 16.43 14.48
C VAL A 385 -13.90 16.62 14.39
N SER A 386 -14.67 15.75 15.03
CA SER A 386 -16.13 15.83 15.04
C SER A 386 -16.64 17.00 15.87
N SER A 387 -17.78 17.60 15.50
CA SER A 387 -18.42 18.63 16.32
C SER A 387 -19.08 18.05 17.59
N GLY A 388 -19.54 16.79 17.52
CA GLY A 388 -20.08 16.07 18.67
C GLY A 388 -19.00 15.38 19.50
N ALA A 389 -19.34 14.98 20.72
CA ALA A 389 -18.48 14.18 21.59
C ALA A 389 -18.84 12.70 21.56
N VAL A 390 -17.84 11.83 21.75
CA VAL A 390 -17.99 10.39 21.94
C VAL A 390 -18.63 10.13 23.31
N SER A 391 -19.78 9.47 23.34
CA SER A 391 -20.45 9.10 24.59
C SER A 391 -19.95 7.79 25.18
N ASN A 392 -19.72 6.80 24.32
CA ASN A 392 -19.12 5.50 24.62
C ASN A 392 -18.26 5.10 23.42
N PRO A 393 -16.94 4.89 23.56
CA PRO A 393 -16.05 4.58 22.45
C PRO A 393 -16.46 3.39 21.59
N THR A 394 -17.10 2.37 22.17
CA THR A 394 -17.47 1.14 21.47
C THR A 394 -18.89 1.12 20.90
N ASP A 395 -19.62 2.22 21.02
CA ASP A 395 -21.01 2.31 20.52
C ASP A 395 -21.04 2.53 19.01
N LYS A 396 -21.67 1.61 18.27
CA LYS A 396 -21.87 1.71 16.81
C LYS A 396 -22.56 3.00 16.36
N ALA A 397 -23.29 3.66 17.25
CA ALA A 397 -23.88 4.95 16.93
C ALA A 397 -22.83 6.05 16.67
N ASN A 398 -21.54 5.84 17.00
CA ASN A 398 -20.46 6.79 16.80
C ASN A 398 -20.19 7.12 15.32
N SER A 399 -20.54 6.25 14.36
CA SER A 399 -20.47 6.57 12.92
C SER A 399 -21.18 7.87 12.55
N ARG A 400 -22.20 8.29 13.32
CA ARG A 400 -22.89 9.58 13.13
C ARG A 400 -21.98 10.80 13.34
N LEU A 401 -20.89 10.67 14.10
CA LEU A 401 -19.96 11.75 14.42
C LEU A 401 -19.12 12.17 13.22
N LEU A 402 -18.99 11.29 12.21
CA LEU A 402 -18.27 11.57 10.96
C LEU A 402 -19.09 12.42 9.97
N GLN A 403 -20.37 12.66 10.27
CA GLN A 403 -21.26 13.45 9.40
C GLN A 403 -21.14 14.95 9.63
N ASP A 404 -20.52 15.37 10.74
CA ASP A 404 -20.38 16.77 11.13
C ASP A 404 -19.10 17.02 11.93
N GLY A 405 -18.26 17.93 11.44
CA GLY A 405 -16.96 18.22 12.02
C GLY A 405 -16.14 19.16 11.15
N MET A 406 -14.82 19.04 11.22
CA MET A 406 -13.89 19.83 10.43
C MET A 406 -12.67 19.00 10.04
N LEU A 407 -12.22 19.17 8.81
CA LEU A 407 -10.97 18.63 8.31
C LEU A 407 -9.84 19.64 8.48
N TYR A 408 -8.68 19.17 8.88
CA TYR A 408 -7.47 19.94 9.08
C TYR A 408 -6.28 19.26 8.37
N GLY A 409 -5.34 20.06 7.88
CA GLY A 409 -4.04 19.57 7.39
C GLY A 409 -2.89 20.00 8.29
N ALA A 410 -1.86 19.16 8.42
CA ALA A 410 -0.70 19.41 9.27
C ALA A 410 0.26 20.45 8.67
N LYS A 411 0.66 21.44 9.47
CA LYS A 411 1.80 22.33 9.20
C LYS A 411 2.92 22.01 10.17
N PHE A 412 3.98 21.38 9.67
CA PHE A 412 5.17 21.04 10.43
C PHE A 412 6.17 22.21 10.45
N ASN A 413 6.77 22.46 11.61
CA ASN A 413 7.90 23.36 11.78
C ASN A 413 9.18 22.54 12.00
N PRO A 414 10.35 22.97 11.46
CA PRO A 414 11.62 22.25 11.61
C PRO A 414 12.13 22.08 13.06
N ASP A 415 11.51 22.76 14.03
CA ASP A 415 11.87 22.67 15.46
C ASP A 415 11.15 21.54 16.21
N GLY A 416 10.43 20.66 15.50
CA GLY A 416 9.68 19.56 16.09
C GLY A 416 8.29 19.97 16.58
N THR A 417 7.84 21.20 16.31
CA THR A 417 6.46 21.64 16.60
C THR A 417 5.61 21.66 15.34
N GLY A 418 4.30 21.77 15.49
CA GLY A 418 3.40 21.99 14.37
C GLY A 418 2.00 22.43 14.79
N GLN A 419 1.17 22.71 13.80
CA GLN A 419 -0.21 23.13 13.97
C GLN A 419 -1.15 22.54 12.91
N TRP A 420 -2.42 22.42 13.24
CA TRP A 420 -3.49 21.94 12.36
C TRP A 420 -4.19 23.12 11.68
N ILE A 421 -4.14 23.19 10.34
CA ILE A 421 -4.80 24.23 9.54
C ILE A 421 -6.16 23.73 9.07
N ALA A 422 -7.24 24.41 9.48
CA ALA A 422 -8.60 24.05 9.06
C ALA A 422 -8.81 24.25 7.55
N LEU A 423 -9.56 23.37 6.91
CA LEU A 423 -9.98 23.49 5.51
C LEU A 423 -11.42 24.00 5.43
N THR A 424 -11.57 25.31 5.64
CA THR A 424 -12.86 26.03 5.64
C THR A 424 -12.83 27.22 4.69
N LEU A 425 -14.00 27.79 4.39
CA LEU A 425 -14.16 28.93 3.48
C LEU A 425 -13.31 30.14 3.88
N ASP A 426 -13.14 30.36 5.19
CA ASP A 426 -12.41 31.52 5.73
C ASP A 426 -10.90 31.30 5.84
N THR A 427 -10.40 30.09 5.54
CA THR A 427 -8.98 29.78 5.63
C THR A 427 -8.21 30.62 4.61
N PRO A 428 -7.19 31.40 5.04
CA PRO A 428 -6.40 32.21 4.13
C PRO A 428 -5.69 31.37 3.07
N VAL A 429 -5.66 31.86 1.84
CA VAL A 429 -4.78 31.32 0.80
C VAL A 429 -3.35 31.74 1.11
N ASN A 430 -2.52 30.77 1.48
CA ASN A 430 -1.14 30.97 1.87
C ASN A 430 -0.27 29.74 1.52
N PRO A 431 -0.19 29.36 0.23
CA PRO A 431 0.62 28.22 -0.19
C PRO A 431 2.10 28.42 0.13
N ASP A 432 2.80 27.31 0.32
CA ASP A 432 4.27 27.31 0.43
C ASP A 432 4.91 27.76 -0.89
N LEU A 433 6.16 28.21 -0.80
CA LEU A 433 6.94 28.61 -1.96
C LEU A 433 7.47 27.37 -2.68
N PRO A 434 7.39 27.28 -4.02
CA PRO A 434 8.02 26.21 -4.80
C PRO A 434 9.47 25.92 -4.37
N SER A 435 10.25 26.95 -4.07
CA SER A 435 11.65 26.83 -3.61
C SER A 435 11.86 26.10 -2.29
N ALA A 436 10.81 25.90 -1.48
CA ALA A 436 10.87 25.12 -0.24
C ALA A 436 10.73 23.60 -0.47
N HIS A 437 10.31 23.20 -1.67
CA HIS A 437 10.00 21.81 -2.00
C HIS A 437 11.13 21.16 -2.78
N VAL A 438 11.40 19.89 -2.48
CA VAL A 438 12.23 19.05 -3.33
C VAL A 438 11.60 18.99 -4.72
N GLY A 439 12.38 19.26 -5.77
CA GLY A 439 11.88 19.35 -7.14
C GLY A 439 11.33 20.73 -7.55
N GLY A 440 11.17 21.68 -6.62
CA GLY A 440 10.83 23.07 -6.96
C GLY A 440 9.41 23.28 -7.50
N ILE A 441 8.47 22.40 -7.16
CA ILE A 441 7.09 22.40 -7.69
C ILE A 441 6.10 22.35 -6.51
N ILE A 442 5.03 23.15 -6.61
CA ILE A 442 3.79 22.98 -5.85
C ILE A 442 2.60 22.98 -6.81
N THR A 443 1.58 22.18 -6.55
CA THR A 443 0.35 22.15 -7.34
C THR A 443 -0.77 22.93 -6.66
N LEU A 444 -1.39 23.86 -7.38
CA LEU A 444 -2.48 24.70 -6.85
C LEU A 444 -3.74 24.54 -7.69
N PRO A 445 -4.94 24.76 -7.13
CA PRO A 445 -6.16 24.85 -7.91
C PRO A 445 -5.96 25.84 -9.07
N ASN A 446 -6.40 25.46 -10.28
CA ASN A 446 -6.20 26.27 -11.48
C ASN A 446 -6.78 27.68 -11.25
N PRO A 447 -6.03 28.78 -11.46
CA PRO A 447 -6.54 30.14 -11.24
C PRO A 447 -7.64 30.53 -12.23
N ASP A 448 -7.73 29.87 -13.38
CA ASP A 448 -8.94 29.89 -14.21
C ASP A 448 -9.95 28.87 -13.67
N ARG A 449 -10.83 29.35 -12.79
CA ARG A 449 -11.89 28.54 -12.16
C ARG A 449 -12.96 28.04 -13.14
N THR A 450 -12.94 28.46 -14.41
CA THR A 450 -13.81 27.90 -15.46
C THR A 450 -13.18 26.69 -16.17
N ALA A 451 -11.85 26.61 -16.19
CA ALA A 451 -11.13 25.45 -16.73
C ALA A 451 -11.12 24.26 -15.75
N GLY A 452 -11.14 24.54 -14.44
CA GLY A 452 -11.05 23.51 -13.40
C GLY A 452 -9.66 22.87 -13.29
N GLY A 453 -9.56 21.84 -12.44
CA GLY A 453 -8.31 21.12 -12.17
C GLY A 453 -7.28 21.96 -11.41
N SER A 454 -6.01 21.56 -11.55
CA SER A 454 -4.86 22.18 -10.90
C SER A 454 -3.80 22.62 -11.92
N ILE A 455 -2.89 23.51 -11.48
CA ILE A 455 -1.71 23.93 -12.21
C ILE A 455 -0.44 23.64 -11.40
N LYS A 456 0.67 23.43 -12.11
CA LYS A 456 2.00 23.38 -11.50
C LYS A 456 2.54 24.80 -11.37
N VAL A 457 3.10 25.11 -10.21
CA VAL A 457 3.75 26.38 -9.92
C VAL A 457 5.20 26.12 -9.57
N GLU A 458 6.11 26.71 -10.35
CA GLU A 458 7.56 26.52 -10.27
C GLU A 458 8.31 27.81 -9.90
N ASP A 459 7.58 28.93 -9.77
CA ASP A 459 8.14 30.26 -9.49
C ASP A 459 7.48 30.87 -8.26
N ASP A 460 8.29 31.23 -7.26
CA ASP A 460 7.87 31.91 -6.03
C ASP A 460 7.11 33.21 -6.32
N ALA A 461 7.42 33.94 -7.40
CA ALA A 461 6.70 35.15 -7.76
C ALA A 461 5.24 34.88 -8.17
N ALA A 462 4.94 33.71 -8.73
CA ALA A 462 3.59 33.32 -9.11
C ALA A 462 2.70 33.10 -7.87
N ILE A 463 3.27 32.68 -6.73
CA ILE A 463 2.55 32.56 -5.46
C ILE A 463 2.02 33.93 -5.00
N ALA A 464 2.81 34.99 -5.15
CA ALA A 464 2.37 36.33 -4.78
C ALA A 464 1.16 36.81 -5.62
N ALA A 465 1.14 36.47 -6.92
CA ALA A 465 0.01 36.77 -7.80
C ALA A 465 -1.23 35.94 -7.41
N TYR A 466 -1.06 34.66 -7.11
CA TYR A 466 -2.15 33.77 -6.70
C TYR A 466 -2.84 34.27 -5.41
N LYS A 467 -2.06 34.67 -4.40
CA LYS A 467 -2.55 35.26 -3.13
C LYS A 467 -3.22 36.63 -3.29
N GLN A 468 -2.96 37.34 -4.39
CA GLN A 468 -3.65 38.59 -4.70
C GLN A 468 -5.01 38.32 -5.36
N GLN A 469 -5.10 37.26 -6.16
CA GLN A 469 -6.32 36.84 -6.83
C GLN A 469 -7.33 36.20 -5.88
N PHE A 470 -6.86 35.33 -4.97
CA PHE A 470 -7.69 34.62 -4.00
C PHE A 470 -7.20 34.92 -2.58
N ARG A 471 -8.10 35.33 -1.68
CA ARG A 471 -7.78 35.68 -0.29
C ARG A 471 -8.05 34.53 0.65
N THR A 472 -9.14 33.79 0.46
CA THR A 472 -9.49 32.62 1.25
C THR A 472 -9.82 31.42 0.37
N LEU A 473 -9.89 30.21 0.93
CA LEU A 473 -10.27 29.02 0.17
C LEU A 473 -11.67 29.17 -0.44
N GLY A 474 -12.59 29.87 0.23
CA GLY A 474 -13.93 30.15 -0.29
C GLY A 474 -13.96 30.98 -1.58
N ASP A 475 -12.88 31.71 -1.92
CA ASP A 475 -12.75 32.45 -3.18
C ASP A 475 -12.43 31.54 -4.37
N LEU A 476 -11.91 30.32 -4.12
CA LEU A 476 -11.54 29.35 -5.15
C LEU A 476 -12.74 28.57 -5.68
N TYR A 477 -13.85 28.53 -4.96
CA TYR A 477 -14.99 27.68 -5.28
C TYR A 477 -16.28 28.49 -5.43
N VAL A 478 -17.25 27.94 -6.18
CA VAL A 478 -18.51 28.61 -6.51
C VAL A 478 -19.72 27.84 -6.00
N GLY A 479 -20.81 28.55 -5.72
CA GLY A 479 -22.03 27.98 -5.15
C GLY A 479 -22.41 28.62 -3.81
N SER A 480 -23.37 28.01 -3.12
CA SER A 480 -23.68 28.30 -1.71
C SER A 480 -22.50 27.95 -0.80
N ASP A 481 -22.53 28.41 0.46
CA ASP A 481 -21.45 28.09 1.40
C ASP A 481 -21.30 26.57 1.63
N GLU A 482 -22.40 25.83 1.66
CA GLU A 482 -22.41 24.36 1.75
C GLU A 482 -21.82 23.72 0.49
N GLU A 483 -22.17 24.22 -0.70
CA GLU A 483 -21.58 23.75 -1.97
C GLU A 483 -20.08 24.04 -2.02
N LYS A 484 -19.64 25.22 -1.58
CA LYS A 484 -18.22 25.57 -1.50
C LYS A 484 -17.47 24.68 -0.52
N GLN A 485 -18.04 24.40 0.66
CA GLN A 485 -17.42 23.48 1.61
C GLN A 485 -17.34 22.06 1.02
N GLY A 486 -18.38 21.60 0.33
CA GLY A 486 -18.36 20.35 -0.41
C GLY A 486 -17.25 20.31 -1.47
N ALA A 487 -17.10 21.38 -2.26
CA ALA A 487 -16.06 21.50 -3.27
C ALA A 487 -14.65 21.55 -2.67
N ILE A 488 -14.45 22.24 -1.54
CA ILE A 488 -13.17 22.23 -0.78
C ILE A 488 -12.80 20.80 -0.37
N LEU A 489 -13.76 20.01 0.12
CA LEU A 489 -13.52 18.64 0.54
C LEU A 489 -13.27 17.71 -0.66
N ILE A 490 -13.94 17.93 -1.81
CA ILE A 490 -13.70 17.19 -3.06
C ILE A 490 -12.30 17.49 -3.64
N ASP A 491 -11.81 18.72 -3.45
CA ASP A 491 -10.51 19.22 -3.95
C ASP A 491 -9.46 19.30 -2.81
N ALA A 492 -9.63 18.48 -1.76
CA ALA A 492 -8.97 18.68 -0.47
C ALA A 492 -7.44 18.72 -0.55
N HIS A 493 -6.81 17.89 -1.39
CA HIS A 493 -5.36 17.93 -1.61
C HIS A 493 -4.90 19.31 -2.13
N PHE A 494 -5.52 19.82 -3.19
CA PHE A 494 -5.12 21.11 -3.76
C PHE A 494 -5.58 22.29 -2.89
N ALA A 495 -6.68 22.16 -2.16
CA ALA A 495 -7.10 23.13 -1.14
C ALA A 495 -6.08 23.20 0.02
N ALA A 496 -5.53 22.07 0.45
CA ALA A 496 -4.49 21.99 1.47
C ALA A 496 -3.19 22.67 1.00
N ASN A 497 -2.75 22.42 -0.23
CA ASN A 497 -1.65 23.16 -0.86
C ASN A 497 -1.91 24.67 -0.83
N ALA A 498 -3.10 25.11 -1.26
CA ALA A 498 -3.48 26.52 -1.25
C ALA A 498 -3.53 27.14 0.16
N ALA A 499 -3.85 26.35 1.19
CA ALA A 499 -3.89 26.78 2.59
C ALA A 499 -2.49 26.83 3.25
N GLY A 500 -1.47 26.25 2.62
CA GLY A 500 -0.11 26.17 3.16
C GLY A 500 0.12 25.00 4.11
N VAL A 501 -0.65 23.92 3.98
CA VAL A 501 -0.39 22.63 4.62
C VAL A 501 0.94 22.08 4.11
N THR A 502 1.74 21.45 4.97
CA THR A 502 3.06 20.95 4.57
C THR A 502 2.94 19.80 3.57
N CYS A 503 3.60 19.92 2.42
CA CYS A 503 3.83 18.79 1.51
C CYS A 503 4.79 17.78 2.14
N GLY A 504 4.32 16.55 2.30
CA GLY A 504 4.99 15.41 2.90
C GLY A 504 5.68 14.49 1.89
N ALA A 505 6.47 13.57 2.42
CA ALA A 505 7.28 12.62 1.65
C ALA A 505 6.53 11.30 1.41
N ARG A 506 5.42 11.38 0.67
CA ARG A 506 4.49 10.25 0.45
C ARG A 506 4.05 9.60 1.77
N PRO A 507 3.22 10.30 2.57
CA PRO A 507 2.72 9.71 3.80
C PRO A 507 1.76 8.57 3.45
N GLU A 508 2.08 7.39 3.97
CA GLU A 508 1.28 6.16 3.84
C GLU A 508 0.57 5.92 5.19
N ASP A 509 0.79 4.77 5.84
CA ASP A 509 -0.09 4.28 6.89
C ASP A 509 0.05 5.06 8.20
N THR A 510 -1.03 5.08 8.99
CA THR A 510 -1.13 5.76 10.28
C THR A 510 -1.79 4.89 11.33
N ASP A 511 -1.20 4.83 12.51
CA ASP A 511 -1.82 4.18 13.68
C ASP A 511 -1.62 5.02 14.95
N VAL A 512 -2.51 4.88 15.93
CA VAL A 512 -2.51 5.64 17.17
C VAL A 512 -2.51 4.73 18.38
N SER A 513 -1.55 4.93 19.28
CA SER A 513 -1.47 4.18 20.55
C SER A 513 -2.47 4.69 21.58
N ASP A 514 -2.68 3.90 22.63
CA ASP A 514 -3.56 4.24 23.77
C ASP A 514 -3.19 5.57 24.47
N ASP A 515 -1.92 5.96 24.45
CA ASP A 515 -1.45 7.23 25.03
C ASP A 515 -1.61 8.43 24.08
N GLY A 516 -2.12 8.21 22.86
CA GLY A 516 -2.36 9.24 21.86
C GLY A 516 -1.16 9.55 20.97
N THR A 517 -0.10 8.74 20.98
CA THR A 517 1.01 8.85 20.03
C THR A 517 0.56 8.33 18.67
N LEU A 518 0.60 9.20 17.66
CA LEU A 518 0.38 8.85 16.26
C LEU A 518 1.72 8.44 15.64
N ILE A 519 1.75 7.32 14.93
CA ILE A 519 2.84 6.95 14.02
C ILE A 519 2.39 7.10 12.57
N ILE A 520 3.31 7.54 11.71
CA ILE A 520 3.06 7.75 10.29
C ILE A 520 4.24 7.18 9.50
N ALA A 521 3.97 6.36 8.49
CA ALA A 521 4.95 5.97 7.49
C ALA A 521 5.07 7.04 6.41
N TYR A 522 6.30 7.38 6.02
CA TYR A 522 6.60 8.25 4.89
C TYR A 522 7.51 7.48 3.95
N THR A 523 6.97 6.98 2.84
CA THR A 523 7.66 5.94 2.08
C THR A 523 8.82 6.45 1.24
N SER A 524 8.74 7.67 0.69
CA SER A 524 9.77 8.20 -0.22
C SER A 524 9.75 9.73 -0.31
N GLY A 525 10.93 10.33 -0.16
CA GLY A 525 11.15 11.76 -0.33
C GLY A 525 11.52 12.19 -1.76
N SER A 526 11.47 11.29 -2.73
CA SER A 526 11.73 11.65 -4.13
C SER A 526 10.57 12.46 -4.73
N PRO A 527 10.85 13.47 -5.57
CA PRO A 527 9.81 14.27 -6.21
C PRO A 527 9.27 13.60 -7.48
N SER A 528 8.08 13.98 -7.94
CA SER A 528 7.63 13.78 -9.32
C SER A 528 7.56 15.10 -10.09
N GLY A 529 7.65 15.00 -11.41
CA GLY A 529 7.37 16.14 -12.29
C GLY A 529 5.89 16.53 -12.33
N SER A 530 4.97 15.71 -11.82
CA SER A 530 3.52 16.00 -11.75
C SER A 530 3.13 16.75 -10.50
N ASP A 531 3.58 16.29 -9.34
CA ASP A 531 3.07 16.68 -8.03
C ASP A 531 4.12 17.40 -7.16
N GLY A 532 5.38 17.41 -7.59
CA GLY A 532 6.50 17.97 -6.84
C GLY A 532 7.05 17.00 -5.79
N GLY A 533 7.62 17.54 -4.71
CA GLY A 533 8.17 16.74 -3.62
C GLY A 533 7.95 17.35 -2.24
N PRO A 534 8.41 16.65 -1.19
CA PRO A 534 8.25 17.08 0.18
C PRO A 534 8.91 18.43 0.46
N ASN A 535 8.48 19.07 1.54
CA ASN A 535 9.19 20.21 2.10
C ASN A 535 10.59 19.78 2.60
N ALA A 536 11.64 20.34 1.99
CA ALA A 536 13.03 19.94 2.23
C ALA A 536 13.55 20.29 3.63
N SER A 537 12.85 21.14 4.38
CA SER A 537 13.22 21.48 5.76
C SER A 537 12.70 20.48 6.80
N ILE A 538 11.78 19.60 6.40
CA ILE A 538 11.15 18.59 7.28
C ILE A 538 11.69 17.20 6.95
N PHE A 539 11.84 16.88 5.66
CA PHE A 539 12.25 15.55 5.19
C PHE A 539 13.66 15.59 4.62
N ALA A 540 14.61 14.99 5.33
CA ALA A 540 15.99 14.82 4.90
C ALA A 540 16.54 13.47 5.39
N GLY A 541 17.52 12.94 4.66
CA GLY A 541 18.24 11.73 5.06
C GLY A 541 19.10 11.93 6.32
N PRO A 542 19.68 10.85 6.88
CA PRO A 542 20.47 10.88 8.11
C PRO A 542 21.64 11.90 8.09
N ASN A 543 22.18 12.23 6.92
CA ASN A 543 23.27 13.18 6.74
C ASN A 543 22.84 14.49 6.04
N GLY A 544 21.53 14.76 6.00
CA GLY A 544 20.95 15.96 5.38
C GLY A 544 20.67 15.83 3.88
N GLU A 545 20.60 14.61 3.35
CA GLU A 545 20.34 14.34 1.94
C GLU A 545 18.92 14.73 1.53
N THR A 546 18.79 15.42 0.40
CA THR A 546 17.51 15.71 -0.26
C THR A 546 17.71 15.65 -1.79
N PRO A 547 16.89 14.91 -2.56
CA PRO A 547 15.88 13.94 -2.12
C PRO A 547 16.47 12.75 -1.34
N TYR A 548 15.60 12.02 -0.64
CA TYR A 548 15.94 10.79 0.07
C TYR A 548 14.86 9.72 -0.19
N GLU A 549 15.24 8.61 -0.80
CA GLU A 549 14.30 7.62 -1.35
C GLU A 549 13.78 6.64 -0.30
N HIS A 550 14.56 6.37 0.75
CA HIS A 550 14.33 5.20 1.60
C HIS A 550 13.26 5.36 2.69
N GLY A 551 12.75 6.58 2.87
CA GLY A 551 11.61 6.85 3.75
C GLY A 551 11.91 6.92 5.24
N TRP A 552 10.86 7.18 6.02
CA TRP A 552 10.89 7.45 7.46
C TRP A 552 9.65 6.92 8.16
N ILE A 553 9.74 6.70 9.46
CA ILE A 553 8.60 6.58 10.37
C ILE A 553 8.64 7.79 11.31
N MET A 554 7.56 8.55 11.36
CA MET A 554 7.40 9.73 12.20
C MET A 554 6.51 9.41 13.40
N LYS A 555 6.80 10.02 14.55
CA LYS A 555 5.90 10.11 15.70
C LYS A 555 5.34 11.52 15.83
N LEU A 556 4.06 11.63 16.16
CA LEU A 556 3.36 12.89 16.42
C LEU A 556 2.50 12.75 17.68
N ILE A 557 2.48 13.78 18.52
CA ILE A 557 1.65 13.85 19.72
C ILE A 557 0.94 15.20 19.76
N ASP A 558 -0.39 15.17 19.79
CA ASP A 558 -1.21 16.35 20.00
C ASP A 558 -1.00 16.93 21.41
N ASP A 559 -0.95 18.25 21.52
CA ASP A 559 -0.67 18.93 22.80
C ASP A 559 -1.62 18.49 23.92
N ASN A 560 -1.06 18.27 25.10
CA ASN A 560 -1.75 17.77 26.30
C ASN A 560 -2.39 16.37 26.13
N GLY A 561 -2.08 15.65 25.04
CA GLY A 561 -2.79 14.43 24.71
C GLY A 561 -4.28 14.69 24.52
N ASP A 562 -4.66 15.80 23.87
CA ASP A 562 -6.05 16.12 23.58
C ASP A 562 -6.37 15.92 22.09
N PRO A 563 -7.29 15.01 21.70
CA PRO A 563 -7.72 14.87 20.30
C PRO A 563 -8.26 16.17 19.69
N ALA A 564 -8.69 17.15 20.50
CA ALA A 564 -9.14 18.45 20.01
C ALA A 564 -8.02 19.50 19.89
N ALA A 565 -6.77 19.18 20.27
CA ALA A 565 -5.66 20.12 20.18
C ALA A 565 -5.37 20.51 18.72
N MET A 566 -5.04 21.79 18.52
CA MET A 566 -4.71 22.36 17.21
C MET A 566 -3.21 22.58 17.00
N THR A 567 -2.41 22.09 17.94
CA THR A 567 -0.95 22.13 17.97
C THR A 567 -0.42 20.78 18.43
N PHE A 568 0.78 20.44 17.97
CA PHE A 568 1.39 19.15 18.23
C PHE A 568 2.92 19.25 18.24
N THR A 569 3.55 18.21 18.78
CA THR A 569 4.99 17.95 18.64
C THR A 569 5.23 16.71 17.80
N TRP A 570 6.34 16.66 17.08
CA TRP A 570 6.70 15.55 16.21
C TRP A 570 8.21 15.27 16.22
N GLU A 571 8.58 14.03 15.91
CA GLU A 571 9.97 13.60 15.70
C GLU A 571 10.04 12.46 14.66
N ILE A 572 11.18 12.30 14.00
CA ILE A 572 11.46 11.10 13.19
C ILE A 572 11.89 9.99 14.14
N PHE A 573 11.11 8.91 14.20
CA PHE A 573 11.34 7.75 15.04
C PHE A 573 12.31 6.75 14.41
N ALA A 574 12.19 6.52 13.11
CA ALA A 574 13.03 5.59 12.35
C ALA A 574 13.26 6.11 10.93
N THR A 575 14.42 5.81 10.35
CA THR A 575 14.78 6.18 8.98
C THR A 575 15.23 4.94 8.23
N GLY A 576 14.73 4.76 7.00
CA GLY A 576 15.17 3.69 6.10
C GLY A 576 16.61 3.91 5.62
N GLY A 577 17.08 3.07 4.72
CA GLY A 577 18.39 3.17 4.09
C GLY A 577 19.42 2.19 4.64
N GLU A 578 20.61 2.21 4.04
CA GLU A 578 21.68 1.28 4.39
C GLU A 578 22.28 1.61 5.77
N PRO A 579 22.59 0.62 6.62
CA PRO A 579 23.23 0.85 7.92
C PRO A 579 24.58 1.56 7.84
N ALA A 580 25.33 1.34 6.75
CA ALA A 580 26.58 2.04 6.49
C ALA A 580 26.43 3.56 6.30
N GLU A 581 25.23 4.03 5.99
CA GLU A 581 24.90 5.45 5.74
C GLU A 581 23.95 6.03 6.81
N GLY A 582 23.71 5.29 7.90
CA GLY A 582 22.90 5.72 9.04
C GLY A 582 21.43 5.31 8.98
N GLY A 583 21.02 4.48 8.01
CA GLY A 583 19.68 3.89 7.95
C GLY A 583 19.54 2.63 8.81
N LEU A 584 18.30 2.16 9.00
CA LEU A 584 18.02 0.98 9.82
C LEU A 584 17.94 -0.34 9.03
N GLY A 585 18.19 -0.32 7.72
CA GLY A 585 18.26 -1.52 6.88
C GLY A 585 16.96 -1.92 6.17
N PHE A 586 15.88 -1.15 6.34
CA PHE A 586 14.67 -1.22 5.51
C PHE A 586 14.65 -0.08 4.48
N SER A 587 13.78 -0.14 3.48
CA SER A 587 13.52 0.95 2.53
C SER A 587 12.04 0.97 2.19
N ASN A 588 11.49 2.17 2.01
CA ASN A 588 10.08 2.38 1.67
C ASN A 588 9.13 1.74 2.72
N PRO A 589 9.16 2.23 3.98
CA PRO A 589 8.20 1.81 4.97
C PRO A 589 6.79 2.23 4.54
N ASP A 590 5.86 1.31 4.69
CA ASP A 590 4.46 1.46 4.31
C ASP A 590 3.57 1.08 5.50
N ASN A 591 2.81 -0.03 5.43
CA ASN A 591 1.80 -0.29 6.46
C ASN A 591 2.44 -0.48 7.84
N LEU A 592 1.76 0.01 8.88
CA LEU A 592 2.25 -0.09 10.24
C LEU A 592 1.14 -0.22 11.28
N MET A 593 1.48 -0.81 12.41
CA MET A 593 0.58 -0.92 13.55
C MET A 593 1.35 -0.94 14.87
N PHE A 594 0.66 -0.58 15.95
CA PHE A 594 1.11 -0.85 17.31
C PHE A 594 0.71 -2.25 17.77
N ASP A 595 1.62 -2.91 18.49
CA ASP A 595 1.25 -4.01 19.38
C ASP A 595 0.71 -3.51 20.73
N ALA A 596 0.15 -4.41 21.55
CA ALA A 596 -0.42 -4.09 22.86
C ALA A 596 0.60 -3.57 23.89
N LYS A 597 1.91 -3.68 23.60
CA LYS A 597 3.00 -3.10 24.41
C LYS A 597 3.48 -1.76 23.84
N GLY A 598 2.87 -1.27 22.77
CA GLY A 598 3.20 -0.02 22.09
C GLY A 598 4.43 -0.10 21.20
N ASN A 599 4.90 -1.29 20.80
CA ASN A 599 5.96 -1.43 19.79
C ASN A 599 5.38 -1.37 18.39
N VAL A 600 6.19 -0.97 17.41
CA VAL A 600 5.73 -0.81 16.02
C VAL A 600 6.05 -2.06 15.22
N TRP A 601 5.05 -2.58 14.51
CA TRP A 601 5.21 -3.52 13.42
C TRP A 601 5.04 -2.74 12.11
N MET A 602 5.97 -2.93 11.17
CA MET A 602 5.98 -2.20 9.90
C MET A 602 6.27 -3.16 8.76
N VAL A 603 5.65 -2.92 7.60
CA VAL A 603 5.94 -3.62 6.35
C VAL A 603 6.48 -2.64 5.31
N THR A 604 7.20 -3.14 4.31
CA THR A 604 7.81 -2.30 3.27
C THR A 604 7.11 -2.49 1.93
N ASP A 605 6.99 -1.41 1.16
CA ASP A 605 6.65 -1.43 -0.26
C ASP A 605 7.71 -0.71 -1.13
N MET A 606 8.74 -1.45 -1.50
CA MET A 606 9.59 -1.10 -2.63
C MET A 606 8.95 -1.59 -3.93
N SER A 607 8.90 -0.71 -4.94
CA SER A 607 8.50 -1.05 -6.31
C SER A 607 9.15 -2.37 -6.77
N THR A 608 8.34 -3.31 -7.27
CA THR A 608 8.76 -4.69 -7.53
C THR A 608 9.81 -4.81 -8.64
N ASP A 609 9.83 -3.87 -9.58
CA ASP A 609 10.85 -3.78 -10.62
C ASP A 609 12.27 -3.54 -10.05
N LYS A 610 12.37 -2.98 -8.84
CA LYS A 610 13.64 -2.81 -8.12
C LYS A 610 14.02 -4.03 -7.30
N HIS A 611 13.12 -4.97 -7.01
CA HIS A 611 13.44 -6.14 -6.17
C HIS A 611 14.59 -6.94 -6.75
N ASN A 612 15.64 -7.13 -5.95
CA ASN A 612 16.83 -7.88 -6.36
C ASN A 612 17.41 -7.44 -7.73
N LYS A 613 17.23 -6.17 -8.11
CA LYS A 613 17.87 -5.59 -9.30
C LYS A 613 19.39 -5.60 -9.11
N ALA A 614 20.12 -6.16 -10.07
CA ALA A 614 21.56 -6.37 -9.93
C ALA A 614 22.31 -5.02 -9.82
N ILE A 615 23.25 -4.94 -8.87
CA ILE A 615 24.09 -3.76 -8.64
C ILE A 615 25.57 -4.20 -8.63
N PRO A 616 26.17 -4.56 -9.77
CA PRO A 616 27.55 -5.06 -9.80
C PRO A 616 28.60 -3.99 -9.40
N SER A 617 28.21 -2.72 -9.44
CA SER A 617 29.02 -1.56 -9.02
C SER A 617 28.09 -0.45 -8.52
N ARG A 618 28.53 0.31 -7.51
CA ARG A 618 27.84 1.52 -7.00
C ARG A 618 28.11 2.77 -7.82
N THR A 619 28.98 2.64 -8.83
CA THR A 619 29.35 3.70 -9.76
C THR A 619 29.07 3.22 -11.19
N LYS A 620 28.41 4.06 -11.98
CA LYS A 620 28.14 3.83 -13.40
C LYS A 620 29.43 3.98 -14.22
N GLU A 621 29.39 3.56 -15.49
CA GLU A 621 30.55 3.64 -16.40
C GLU A 621 31.06 5.08 -16.61
N ASP A 622 30.17 6.08 -16.49
CA ASP A 622 30.49 7.51 -16.61
C ASP A 622 31.08 8.12 -15.33
N GLY A 623 31.22 7.34 -14.26
CA GLY A 623 31.73 7.78 -12.96
C GLY A 623 30.68 8.38 -12.03
N SER A 624 29.42 8.50 -12.46
CA SER A 624 28.32 8.94 -11.58
C SER A 624 27.86 7.81 -10.65
N ALA A 625 27.29 8.17 -9.50
CA ALA A 625 26.72 7.20 -8.57
C ALA A 625 25.47 6.52 -9.17
N VAL A 626 25.24 5.27 -8.79
CA VAL A 626 23.94 4.62 -8.99
C VAL A 626 22.87 5.39 -8.20
N SER A 627 21.67 5.53 -8.78
CA SER A 627 20.58 6.29 -8.16
C SER A 627 20.09 5.58 -6.90
N GLN A 628 19.58 6.32 -5.90
CA GLN A 628 18.96 5.70 -4.72
C GLN A 628 17.80 4.78 -5.10
N SER A 629 17.02 5.14 -6.13
CA SER A 629 15.94 4.30 -6.67
C SER A 629 16.42 2.93 -7.14
N ASP A 630 17.54 2.87 -7.88
CA ASP A 630 18.13 1.59 -8.32
C ASP A 630 18.82 0.83 -7.17
N LEU A 631 19.41 1.55 -6.20
CA LEU A 631 20.04 0.93 -5.02
C LEU A 631 19.05 0.16 -4.14
N ARG A 632 17.73 0.35 -4.32
CA ARG A 632 16.70 -0.47 -3.66
C ARG A 632 16.86 -1.98 -3.95
N GLY A 633 17.49 -2.38 -5.07
CA GLY A 633 17.80 -3.80 -5.35
C GLY A 633 18.70 -4.48 -4.32
N LEU A 634 19.42 -3.71 -3.51
CA LEU A 634 20.25 -4.22 -2.41
C LEU A 634 19.40 -4.81 -1.26
N PHE A 635 18.19 -4.30 -1.04
CA PHE A 635 17.33 -4.62 0.11
C PHE A 635 16.55 -5.93 -0.04
N GLY A 636 16.47 -6.49 -1.25
CA GLY A 636 15.84 -7.80 -1.49
C GLY A 636 14.35 -7.68 -1.81
N ASN A 637 13.55 -8.60 -1.26
CA ASN A 637 12.09 -8.56 -1.33
C ASN A 637 11.53 -7.66 -0.23
N ASN A 638 10.27 -7.24 -0.39
CA ASN A 638 9.53 -6.54 0.65
C ASN A 638 9.36 -7.39 1.92
N SER A 639 9.26 -6.72 3.06
CA SER A 639 9.62 -7.28 4.37
C SER A 639 8.80 -6.77 5.52
N VAL A 640 8.80 -7.51 6.64
CA VAL A 640 8.12 -7.20 7.89
C VAL A 640 9.15 -6.96 8.98
N TRP A 641 9.00 -5.85 9.71
CA TRP A 641 9.93 -5.37 10.72
C TRP A 641 9.23 -5.15 12.05
N TYR A 642 9.97 -5.40 13.12
CA TYR A 642 9.57 -5.10 14.49
C TYR A 642 10.51 -4.05 15.09
N LEU A 643 9.93 -2.96 15.59
CA LEU A 643 10.64 -1.81 16.15
C LEU A 643 10.18 -1.56 17.60
N PRO A 644 10.97 -1.96 18.60
CA PRO A 644 10.67 -1.65 19.99
C PRO A 644 10.63 -0.14 20.23
N THR A 645 9.66 0.32 21.02
CA THR A 645 9.56 1.73 21.41
C THR A 645 10.09 2.01 22.81
N SER A 646 10.40 0.97 23.58
CA SER A 646 10.91 1.07 24.94
C SER A 646 11.93 -0.03 25.27
N GLY A 647 12.65 0.15 26.38
CA GLY A 647 13.67 -0.80 26.83
C GLY A 647 15.02 -0.67 26.11
N PRO A 648 15.94 -1.63 26.29
CA PRO A 648 17.32 -1.54 25.79
C PRO A 648 17.44 -1.60 24.26
N ASN A 649 16.37 -2.02 23.57
CA ASN A 649 16.32 -2.18 22.11
C ASN A 649 15.44 -1.09 21.45
N ALA A 650 15.07 -0.04 22.19
CA ALA A 650 14.20 1.02 21.68
C ALA A 650 14.85 1.77 20.52
N GLY A 651 14.10 1.96 19.42
CA GLY A 651 14.57 2.65 18.22
C GLY A 651 15.37 1.79 17.24
N GLU A 652 15.59 0.51 17.54
CA GLU A 652 16.21 -0.45 16.63
C GLU A 652 15.16 -1.12 15.74
N ALA A 653 15.56 -1.59 14.55
CA ALA A 653 14.69 -2.33 13.64
C ALA A 653 15.14 -3.79 13.48
N TYR A 654 14.21 -4.73 13.68
CA TYR A 654 14.48 -6.16 13.60
C TYR A 654 13.66 -6.82 12.49
N LEU A 655 14.34 -7.40 11.50
CA LEU A 655 13.70 -8.11 10.39
C LEU A 655 12.99 -9.37 10.90
N PHE A 656 11.66 -9.38 10.83
CA PHE A 656 10.81 -10.49 11.24
C PHE A 656 10.56 -11.44 10.07
N ALA A 657 10.12 -10.92 8.92
CA ALA A 657 9.78 -11.74 7.75
C ALA A 657 10.12 -11.05 6.43
N TYR A 658 10.14 -11.80 5.33
CA TYR A 658 10.04 -11.23 3.97
C TYR A 658 9.09 -12.05 3.10
N GLY A 659 8.57 -11.41 2.06
CA GLY A 659 7.56 -11.96 1.16
C GLY A 659 8.09 -12.74 -0.05
N PRO A 660 7.19 -13.41 -0.79
CA PRO A 660 7.46 -14.00 -2.10
C PRO A 660 8.05 -13.04 -3.13
N MET A 661 8.36 -13.54 -4.33
CA MET A 661 8.87 -12.69 -5.40
C MET A 661 7.83 -11.69 -5.90
N ASP A 662 8.31 -10.49 -6.22
CA ASP A 662 7.56 -9.42 -6.85
C ASP A 662 6.24 -9.13 -6.12
N CYS A 663 6.23 -9.25 -4.79
CA CYS A 663 5.10 -8.86 -3.95
C CYS A 663 5.53 -7.76 -2.99
N GLU A 664 4.62 -6.89 -2.61
CA GLU A 664 4.67 -6.26 -1.31
C GLU A 664 4.02 -7.15 -0.23
N ILE A 665 4.23 -6.79 1.03
CA ILE A 665 3.53 -7.38 2.17
C ILE A 665 2.67 -6.29 2.76
N CYS A 666 1.35 -6.46 2.76
CA CYS A 666 0.43 -5.47 3.32
C CYS A 666 -0.25 -5.98 4.60
N GLY A 667 -0.93 -5.06 5.27
CA GLY A 667 -1.89 -5.31 6.33
C GLY A 667 -1.33 -6.15 7.49
N PRO A 668 -0.23 -5.75 8.16
CA PRO A 668 0.08 -6.36 9.45
C PRO A 668 -1.11 -6.14 10.40
N PHE A 669 -1.72 -7.22 10.86
CA PHE A 669 -2.78 -7.15 11.87
C PHE A 669 -2.61 -8.24 12.92
N LEU A 670 -2.42 -7.84 14.18
CA LEU A 670 -2.38 -8.76 15.31
C LEU A 670 -3.78 -9.05 15.83
N SER A 671 -4.10 -10.33 16.05
CA SER A 671 -5.30 -10.72 16.80
C SER A 671 -5.29 -10.11 18.20
N ALA A 672 -6.46 -9.96 18.83
CA ALA A 672 -6.57 -9.36 20.17
C ALA A 672 -5.76 -10.11 21.25
N ASP A 673 -5.54 -11.42 21.08
CA ASP A 673 -4.67 -12.24 21.96
C ASP A 673 -3.19 -12.24 21.53
N GLU A 674 -2.87 -11.53 20.45
CA GLU A 674 -1.58 -11.42 19.76
C GLU A 674 -0.97 -12.76 19.36
N LYS A 675 -1.73 -13.86 19.34
CA LYS A 675 -1.24 -15.19 18.93
C LYS A 675 -1.29 -15.42 17.43
N THR A 676 -1.81 -14.48 16.68
CA THR A 676 -1.87 -14.52 15.23
C THR A 676 -1.52 -13.16 14.66
N LEU A 677 -0.58 -13.13 13.72
CA LEU A 677 -0.33 -11.99 12.86
C LEU A 677 -0.90 -12.34 11.48
N PHE A 678 -1.93 -11.62 11.06
CA PHE A 678 -2.41 -11.68 9.69
C PHE A 678 -1.53 -10.81 8.80
N LEU A 679 -1.27 -11.28 7.59
CA LEU A 679 -0.53 -10.56 6.56
C LEU A 679 -1.18 -10.82 5.21
N ALA A 680 -1.04 -9.87 4.31
CA ALA A 680 -1.58 -9.90 2.96
C ALA A 680 -0.45 -9.72 1.93
N PRO A 681 0.28 -10.79 1.54
CA PRO A 681 1.11 -10.74 0.34
C PRO A 681 0.26 -10.36 -0.88
N GLN A 682 0.47 -9.15 -1.39
CA GLN A 682 -0.49 -8.44 -2.25
C GLN A 682 -0.45 -8.97 -3.69
N HIS A 683 0.64 -8.72 -4.43
CA HIS A 683 0.69 -8.95 -5.88
C HIS A 683 1.86 -9.86 -6.32
N PRO A 684 2.04 -11.07 -5.77
CA PRO A 684 3.16 -11.95 -6.13
C PRO A 684 3.28 -12.15 -7.64
N GLY A 685 4.49 -11.99 -8.17
CA GLY A 685 4.77 -12.08 -9.60
C GLY A 685 4.29 -10.87 -10.41
N GLU A 686 4.08 -9.69 -9.81
CA GLU A 686 3.70 -8.48 -10.52
C GLU A 686 4.61 -8.19 -11.73
N TYR A 687 5.91 -8.02 -11.47
CA TYR A 687 6.85 -7.60 -12.51
C TYR A 687 7.19 -8.72 -13.50
N ASN A 688 7.55 -9.91 -13.02
CA ASN A 688 7.99 -11.01 -13.89
C ASN A 688 6.88 -11.99 -14.30
N GLY A 689 5.69 -11.92 -13.70
CA GLY A 689 4.59 -12.84 -13.92
C GLY A 689 4.79 -14.20 -13.23
N ILE A 690 4.15 -15.24 -13.80
CA ILE A 690 4.26 -16.62 -13.33
C ILE A 690 5.69 -17.14 -13.47
N ARG A 691 6.24 -17.74 -12.40
CA ARG A 691 7.56 -18.39 -12.40
C ARG A 691 7.60 -19.61 -13.31
N GLN A 692 8.16 -19.44 -14.49
CA GLN A 692 8.24 -20.49 -15.50
C GLN A 692 9.32 -21.53 -15.15
N ASN A 693 8.95 -22.80 -15.06
CA ASN A 693 9.85 -23.95 -14.89
C ASN A 693 10.81 -23.82 -13.69
N MET A 694 10.37 -23.16 -12.62
CA MET A 694 11.20 -22.83 -11.45
C MET A 694 12.45 -22.00 -11.78
N ALA A 695 12.40 -21.17 -12.82
CA ALA A 695 13.53 -20.35 -13.25
C ALA A 695 14.13 -19.51 -12.11
N SER A 696 15.45 -19.39 -12.10
CA SER A 696 16.25 -18.52 -11.25
C SER A 696 17.47 -18.01 -12.02
N GLU A 697 18.02 -16.89 -11.56
CA GLU A 697 19.22 -16.26 -12.09
C GLU A 697 20.22 -15.97 -10.97
N THR A 698 21.51 -16.00 -11.33
CA THR A 698 22.58 -15.53 -10.44
C THR A 698 22.89 -14.07 -10.74
N ARG A 699 22.83 -13.21 -9.72
CA ARG A 699 23.07 -11.77 -9.83
C ARG A 699 24.16 -11.32 -8.84
N GLU A 700 24.86 -10.24 -9.16
CA GLU A 700 25.92 -9.65 -8.31
C GLU A 700 25.48 -8.30 -7.72
N PHE A 701 25.87 -8.07 -6.46
CA PHE A 701 25.51 -6.89 -5.69
C PHE A 701 26.74 -6.36 -4.95
N ALA A 702 27.08 -5.10 -5.18
CA ALA A 702 28.09 -4.35 -4.44
C ALA A 702 27.51 -3.93 -3.09
N MET A 703 27.56 -4.84 -2.13
CA MET A 703 27.07 -4.63 -0.76
C MET A 703 28.10 -3.87 0.07
N ARG A 704 27.67 -3.41 1.25
CA ARG A 704 28.54 -2.83 2.28
C ARG A 704 28.34 -3.55 3.60
N THR A 705 29.42 -3.70 4.36
CA THR A 705 29.34 -4.00 5.79
C THR A 705 28.77 -2.77 6.51
N THR A 706 28.33 -2.95 7.76
CA THR A 706 27.76 -1.86 8.57
C THR A 706 28.75 -0.71 8.85
N ASP A 707 30.05 -0.94 8.67
CA ASP A 707 31.11 0.07 8.78
C ASP A 707 31.61 0.59 7.42
N GLY A 708 30.93 0.23 6.33
CA GLY A 708 31.13 0.80 4.99
C GLY A 708 32.13 0.09 4.08
N GLN A 709 32.70 -1.05 4.50
CA GLN A 709 33.57 -1.85 3.62
C GLN A 709 32.74 -2.51 2.52
N GLU A 710 33.05 -2.18 1.27
CA GLU A 710 32.38 -2.77 0.10
C GLU A 710 32.84 -4.21 -0.15
N PHE A 711 31.89 -5.05 -0.58
CA PHE A 711 32.13 -6.42 -1.04
C PHE A 711 31.09 -6.85 -2.07
N ILE A 712 31.40 -7.91 -2.84
CA ILE A 712 30.44 -8.49 -3.78
C ILE A 712 29.68 -9.63 -3.11
N GLN A 713 28.36 -9.51 -3.08
CA GLN A 713 27.44 -10.61 -2.80
C GLN A 713 26.98 -11.22 -4.13
N THR A 714 26.99 -12.55 -4.21
CA THR A 714 26.29 -13.28 -5.27
C THR A 714 24.93 -13.74 -4.74
N ARG A 715 23.87 -13.54 -5.52
CA ARG A 715 22.51 -13.90 -5.15
C ARG A 715 21.88 -14.85 -6.17
N GLU A 716 21.26 -15.92 -5.71
CA GLU A 716 20.32 -16.70 -6.54
C GLU A 716 18.91 -16.11 -6.38
N VAL A 717 18.31 -15.67 -7.49
CA VAL A 717 17.04 -14.92 -7.54
C VAL A 717 16.04 -15.66 -8.43
N PRO A 718 14.92 -16.15 -7.89
CA PRO A 718 13.80 -16.64 -8.69
C PRO A 718 13.27 -15.59 -9.69
N ILE A 719 12.81 -16.02 -10.86
CA ILE A 719 12.23 -15.11 -11.88
C ILE A 719 10.73 -15.35 -11.99
N GLY A 720 9.94 -14.40 -11.50
CA GLY A 720 8.48 -14.54 -11.32
C GLY A 720 8.12 -15.26 -10.03
N SER A 721 6.82 -15.38 -9.78
CA SER A 721 6.29 -16.10 -8.62
C SER A 721 5.41 -17.29 -9.02
N ASN A 722 5.45 -18.36 -8.23
CA ASN A 722 4.44 -19.42 -8.24
C ASN A 722 3.80 -19.60 -6.85
N TRP A 723 3.95 -18.61 -5.97
CA TRP A 723 3.33 -18.59 -4.66
C TRP A 723 1.82 -18.29 -4.77
N PRO A 724 0.94 -18.94 -3.98
CA PRO A 724 1.23 -19.82 -2.83
C PRO A 724 1.32 -21.31 -3.18
N GLY A 725 1.05 -21.70 -4.42
CA GLY A 725 1.00 -23.12 -4.83
C GLY A 725 2.36 -23.81 -4.81
N LYS A 726 3.42 -23.08 -5.19
CA LYS A 726 4.83 -23.49 -5.27
C LYS A 726 5.12 -24.64 -6.24
N GLY A 727 4.11 -25.14 -6.94
CA GLY A 727 4.23 -26.10 -8.03
C GLY A 727 4.76 -25.45 -9.31
N VAL A 728 5.32 -26.26 -10.19
CA VAL A 728 5.88 -25.78 -11.46
C VAL A 728 4.79 -25.10 -12.29
N ASN A 729 4.99 -23.81 -12.60
CA ASN A 729 4.04 -22.98 -13.35
C ASN A 729 2.67 -22.81 -12.67
N ASP A 730 2.57 -23.03 -11.35
CA ASP A 730 1.37 -22.65 -10.61
C ASP A 730 1.14 -21.14 -10.76
N PRO A 731 -0.11 -20.69 -10.89
CA PRO A 731 -0.42 -19.27 -10.99
C PRO A 731 -0.01 -18.58 -9.69
N ALA A 732 0.61 -17.41 -9.82
CA ALA A 732 0.80 -16.54 -8.67
C ALA A 732 -0.56 -16.03 -8.21
N LYS A 733 -0.84 -16.09 -6.90
CA LYS A 733 -2.12 -15.64 -6.36
C LYS A 733 -1.92 -14.76 -5.12
N PRO A 734 -2.40 -13.51 -5.14
CA PRO A 734 -2.66 -12.74 -3.92
C PRO A 734 -3.34 -13.63 -2.88
N SER A 735 -2.83 -13.66 -1.65
CA SER A 735 -3.46 -14.42 -0.58
C SER A 735 -3.31 -13.78 0.78
N VAL A 736 -4.25 -14.06 1.69
CA VAL A 736 -4.11 -13.71 3.12
C VAL A 736 -3.60 -14.90 3.90
N ILE A 737 -2.63 -14.65 4.78
CA ILE A 737 -2.02 -15.66 5.65
C ILE A 737 -2.23 -15.34 7.13
N ALA A 738 -2.24 -16.38 7.96
CA ALA A 738 -2.12 -16.28 9.41
C ALA A 738 -0.77 -16.84 9.86
N VAL A 739 0.11 -15.97 10.36
CA VAL A 739 1.36 -16.32 11.02
C VAL A 739 1.09 -16.66 12.48
N ARG A 740 1.70 -17.73 12.98
CA ARG A 740 1.61 -18.17 14.38
C ARG A 740 2.90 -18.80 14.86
N ARG A 741 3.07 -18.84 16.18
CA ARG A 741 4.13 -19.64 16.80
C ARG A 741 3.76 -21.11 16.84
N LEU A 742 4.77 -21.97 16.71
CA LEU A 742 4.64 -23.42 16.81
C LEU A 742 4.33 -23.88 18.25
N ASP A 743 4.75 -23.09 19.25
CA ASP A 743 4.47 -23.33 20.67
C ASP A 743 3.09 -22.81 21.14
N GLY A 744 2.35 -22.10 20.28
CA GLY A 744 1.05 -21.50 20.61
C GLY A 744 1.11 -20.24 21.49
N GLY A 745 2.31 -19.68 21.70
CA GLY A 745 2.53 -18.41 22.40
C GLY A 745 2.11 -17.18 21.59
N SER A 746 2.22 -16.00 22.21
CA SER A 746 2.01 -14.71 21.54
C SER A 746 3.11 -14.44 20.51
N ILE A 747 2.75 -13.87 19.36
CA ILE A 747 3.68 -13.33 18.37
C ILE A 747 4.64 -12.33 19.03
N THR A 748 4.14 -11.53 19.97
CA THR A 748 4.85 -10.42 20.63
C THR A 748 5.61 -10.81 21.91
N GLY A 749 5.71 -12.12 22.20
CA GLY A 749 6.45 -12.66 23.36
C GLY A 749 5.68 -12.69 24.67
#